data_AF-A0A8J7GHJ6-F1
#
_entry.id   AF-A0A8J7GHJ6-F1
#
_cell.length_a   1.000
_cell.length_b   1.000
_cell.length_c   1.000
_cell.angle_alpha   90.00
_cell.angle_beta   90.00
_cell.angle_gamma   90.00
#
_symmetry.space_group_name_H-M   'P 1'
#
loop_
_entity.id
_entity.type
_entity.pdbx_description
1 polymer ?
#
loop_
_entity_poly.entity_id
_entity_poly.type
_entity_poly.pdbx_seq_one_letter_code
_entity_poly.pdbx_strand_id
1 'polypeptide(L)'
;MTAAIALAASAAVLPAPALAGPAAPTAPYTAITLTGPASGNHMFNGSKVLDATTATVTATPWGAEGLVLGATPTAGDPVSVEMVAPPSTPWQTGTTYQVQRSANGAYAGMDVSVSSRGCNQTSGSLTVLQVTRNAGALTAFAASYSYQCDNDQPVTGQVRWNSTVGYNAVALNTSGIDFGSQEVNVPGTPQQVVLTSLGSEATTLGSAGIVGPHSSAFSVTADTCSGATLAYGATCAVTIKPLTALKGQQTAQLSIPNSTTGGSLVVSLALYGTDAWAGNKGTYTTLNPNRILDTRSGLGAAGKVGPGGILHLQVGGRGGVPATGVSAVTLNVTVTEPTSSGFLTLFPTGVARPTASSLNFLPGWTGANSVTVKVSADGGVDIYNHAGLTHIIADVQGYYTDSDQTYSMGGFFHPIAPRRLIDTREGAGGKLPSNYYLRTGLNFNAANPHIRAYVVNVTATQPEGPGFLTAWNGHESDLQPTSTLNYQRAETVPNLAVVPVAPCWGCGSAENWPVIGVYTMATTHVIVDIVGFFDDGTYSGDGLRFDPVTPTRIVDSREGQGVPGALNAQTTTKVTAPAGVLDTKGGQTYSLALNVTAVDPTADTFLTVWPSEIPGLEKPWVSNLNPHPGKVTPNAVVTGIGPSNGFNVFNHAGRLHLVVDVVGRYYFHAPSGSALRSPGASVPAPDAGPVAIGYKAAA
;
A
#
# COMPACT_ATOMS: atom_id res chain seq x y z
N MET A 1 32.83 19.34 -29.71
CA MET A 1 33.65 18.24 -30.26
C MET A 1 34.97 18.21 -29.52
N THR A 2 35.09 17.33 -28.52
CA THR A 2 36.36 16.95 -27.87
C THR A 2 36.07 15.58 -27.23
N ALA A 3 36.44 14.52 -27.95
CA ALA A 3 36.25 13.15 -27.51
C ALA A 3 37.41 12.75 -26.58
N ALA A 4 37.10 12.45 -25.32
CA ALA A 4 38.04 11.81 -24.40
C ALA A 4 38.06 10.32 -24.69
N ILE A 5 39.18 9.83 -25.25
CA ILE A 5 39.46 8.41 -25.42
C ILE A 5 39.92 7.86 -24.06
N ALA A 6 39.06 7.10 -23.39
CA ALA A 6 39.45 6.30 -22.25
C ALA A 6 40.08 4.99 -22.74
N LEU A 7 41.41 4.85 -22.60
CA LEU A 7 42.09 3.56 -22.76
C LEU A 7 41.66 2.65 -21.59
N ALA A 8 40.81 1.68 -21.87
CA ALA A 8 40.57 0.56 -20.97
C ALA A 8 41.78 -0.38 -21.04
N ALA A 9 42.66 -0.31 -20.03
CA ALA A 9 43.69 -1.32 -19.83
C ALA A 9 43.02 -2.62 -19.35
N SER A 10 42.81 -3.56 -20.26
CA SER A 10 42.44 -4.93 -19.93
C SER A 10 43.63 -5.64 -19.29
N ALA A 11 43.75 -5.53 -17.96
CA ALA A 11 44.59 -6.45 -17.21
C ALA A 11 43.95 -7.84 -17.31
N ALA A 12 44.53 -8.72 -18.13
CA ALA A 12 44.23 -10.13 -18.09
C ALA A 12 44.65 -10.66 -16.72
N VAL A 13 43.69 -10.75 -15.80
CA VAL A 13 43.84 -11.54 -14.58
C VAL A 13 43.92 -12.98 -15.06
N LEU A 14 45.14 -13.52 -15.13
CA LEU A 14 45.35 -14.96 -15.25
C LEU A 14 44.51 -15.61 -14.14
N PRO A 15 43.68 -16.64 -14.43
CA PRO A 15 42.98 -17.34 -13.38
C PRO A 15 44.03 -17.83 -12.38
N ALA A 16 43.93 -17.36 -11.13
CA ALA A 16 44.63 -18.00 -10.04
C ALA A 16 44.32 -19.50 -10.15
N PRO A 17 45.31 -20.40 -10.01
CA PRO A 17 45.03 -21.82 -10.00
C PRO A 17 43.94 -22.04 -8.96
N ALA A 18 42.79 -22.56 -9.40
CA ALA A 18 41.72 -22.92 -8.49
C ALA A 18 42.36 -23.81 -7.41
N LEU A 19 42.41 -23.31 -6.18
CA LEU A 19 42.72 -24.16 -5.03
C LEU A 19 41.78 -25.35 -5.19
N ALA A 20 42.35 -26.56 -5.35
CA ALA A 20 41.57 -27.76 -5.51
C ALA A 20 40.56 -27.77 -4.36
N GLY A 21 39.26 -27.74 -4.72
CA GLY A 21 38.20 -27.85 -3.73
C GLY A 21 38.42 -29.11 -2.89
N PRO A 22 37.83 -29.18 -1.70
CA PRO A 22 37.95 -30.37 -0.87
C PRO A 22 37.57 -31.60 -1.71
N ALA A 23 38.39 -32.63 -1.67
CA ALA A 23 38.11 -33.85 -2.42
C ALA A 23 36.80 -34.47 -1.90
N ALA A 24 35.97 -34.98 -2.81
CA ALA A 24 34.76 -35.68 -2.43
C ALA A 24 35.10 -36.83 -1.46
N PRO A 25 34.20 -37.16 -0.51
CA PRO A 25 34.36 -38.33 0.32
C PRO A 25 34.66 -39.54 -0.57
N THR A 26 35.57 -40.40 -0.12
CA THR A 26 35.91 -41.65 -0.83
C THR A 26 35.42 -42.84 -0.03
N ALA A 27 35.02 -43.91 -0.71
CA ALA A 27 34.65 -45.15 -0.06
C ALA A 27 35.82 -45.72 0.78
N PRO A 28 35.53 -46.40 1.91
CA PRO A 28 34.20 -46.72 2.42
C PRO A 28 33.53 -45.54 3.15
N TYR A 29 32.23 -45.33 2.88
CA TYR A 29 31.45 -44.22 3.40
C TYR A 29 30.83 -44.54 4.76
N THR A 30 30.90 -43.57 5.68
CA THR A 30 30.11 -43.55 6.91
C THR A 30 29.44 -42.18 7.05
N ALA A 31 28.12 -42.13 6.90
CA ALA A 31 27.35 -40.90 6.79
C ALA A 31 25.88 -41.07 7.19
N ILE A 32 25.25 -39.99 7.64
CA ILE A 32 23.80 -39.87 7.89
C ILE A 32 23.30 -38.61 7.18
N THR A 33 22.23 -38.71 6.41
CA THR A 33 21.54 -37.55 5.82
C THR A 33 20.10 -37.49 6.29
N LEU A 34 19.61 -36.29 6.56
CA LEU A 34 18.22 -36.04 6.98
C LEU A 34 17.66 -34.87 6.18
N THR A 35 16.44 -34.99 5.69
CA THR A 35 15.68 -33.90 5.07
C THR A 35 14.25 -33.96 5.58
N GLY A 36 13.84 -32.91 6.29
CA GLY A 36 12.52 -32.79 6.90
C GLY A 36 11.78 -31.53 6.43
N PRO A 37 10.64 -31.21 7.07
CA PRO A 37 9.89 -30.00 6.79
C PRO A 37 10.73 -28.74 7.08
N ALA A 38 10.34 -27.61 6.48
CA ALA A 38 11.10 -26.38 6.60
C ALA A 38 11.04 -25.74 8.00
N SER A 39 9.91 -25.87 8.69
CA SER A 39 9.68 -25.33 10.03
C SER A 39 8.49 -26.00 10.71
N GLY A 40 8.47 -25.98 12.04
CA GLY A 40 7.37 -26.49 12.86
C GLY A 40 7.88 -27.17 14.12
N ASN A 41 6.97 -27.64 14.98
CA ASN A 41 7.33 -28.42 16.16
C ASN A 41 7.52 -29.90 15.77
N HIS A 42 8.53 -30.13 14.94
CA HIS A 42 8.89 -31.42 14.38
C HIS A 42 10.14 -31.94 15.09
N MET A 43 10.39 -33.25 15.02
CA MET A 43 11.63 -33.84 15.54
C MET A 43 12.87 -33.22 14.87
N PHE A 44 12.75 -32.82 13.60
CA PHE A 44 13.81 -32.20 12.82
C PHE A 44 13.22 -31.29 11.74
N ASN A 45 13.85 -30.13 11.52
CA ASN A 45 13.51 -29.19 10.44
C ASN A 45 14.73 -28.96 9.54
N GLY A 46 14.50 -28.80 8.23
CA GLY A 46 15.54 -28.47 7.25
C GLY A 46 16.28 -29.71 6.70
N SER A 47 17.57 -29.56 6.40
CA SER A 47 18.41 -30.63 5.86
C SER A 47 19.78 -30.69 6.54
N LYS A 48 20.28 -31.90 6.80
CA LYS A 48 21.60 -32.17 7.40
C LYS A 48 22.33 -33.26 6.63
N VAL A 49 23.64 -33.07 6.49
CA VAL A 49 24.59 -34.06 5.98
C VAL A 49 25.65 -34.25 7.05
N LEU A 50 25.72 -35.45 7.63
CA LEU A 50 26.57 -35.80 8.76
C LEU A 50 27.54 -36.90 8.32
N ASP A 51 28.77 -36.53 7.99
CA ASP A 51 29.86 -37.43 7.67
C ASP A 51 31.14 -36.98 8.38
N ALA A 52 32.27 -37.62 8.10
CA ALA A 52 33.55 -37.27 8.72
C ALA A 52 33.99 -35.80 8.52
N THR A 53 33.40 -35.07 7.57
CA THR A 53 33.70 -33.65 7.31
C THR A 53 32.84 -32.71 8.17
N THR A 54 31.64 -33.12 8.57
CA THR A 54 30.66 -32.27 9.29
C THR A 54 30.33 -32.77 10.71
N ALA A 55 30.70 -34.00 11.05
CA ALA A 55 30.38 -34.64 12.31
C ALA A 55 31.39 -35.73 12.69
N THR A 56 31.42 -36.09 13.97
CA THR A 56 31.98 -37.39 14.39
C THR A 56 30.88 -38.43 14.29
N VAL A 57 31.02 -39.40 13.37
CA VAL A 57 30.04 -40.46 13.15
C VAL A 57 30.55 -41.77 13.76
N THR A 58 29.72 -42.42 14.56
CA THR A 58 29.97 -43.71 15.20
C THR A 58 28.97 -44.74 14.72
N ALA A 59 29.37 -46.00 14.68
CA ALA A 59 28.53 -47.11 14.27
C ALA A 59 28.73 -48.27 15.23
N THR A 60 27.63 -48.75 15.81
CA THR A 60 27.62 -49.83 16.79
C THR A 60 26.68 -50.93 16.28
N PRO A 61 27.21 -51.98 15.62
CA PRO A 61 26.42 -53.14 15.28
C PRO A 61 26.04 -53.90 16.56
N TRP A 62 24.85 -54.51 16.57
CA TRP A 62 24.38 -55.33 17.68
C TRP A 62 23.51 -56.48 17.18
N GLY A 63 23.54 -57.62 17.88
CA GLY A 63 22.95 -58.85 17.35
C GLY A 63 23.53 -59.23 15.98
N ALA A 64 22.77 -59.98 15.18
CA ALA A 64 23.17 -60.35 13.82
C ALA A 64 22.76 -59.31 12.75
N GLU A 65 21.72 -58.51 13.02
CA GLU A 65 21.06 -57.66 12.02
C GLU A 65 20.76 -56.23 12.51
N GLY A 66 21.24 -55.85 13.71
CA GLY A 66 21.04 -54.53 14.30
C GLY A 66 22.23 -53.59 14.07
N LEU A 67 21.93 -52.31 13.86
CA LEU A 67 22.92 -51.24 13.71
C LEU A 67 22.40 -49.95 14.33
N VAL A 68 23.25 -49.29 15.12
CA VAL A 68 23.03 -47.91 15.57
C VAL A 68 24.10 -47.03 14.95
N LEU A 69 23.68 -46.00 14.21
CA LEU A 69 24.55 -44.95 13.69
C LEU A 69 24.32 -43.68 14.51
N GLY A 70 25.33 -43.25 15.25
CA GLY A 70 25.34 -41.98 15.98
C GLY A 70 26.17 -40.94 15.24
N ALA A 71 25.75 -39.68 15.25
CA ALA A 71 26.51 -38.57 14.71
C ALA A 71 26.46 -37.37 15.65
N THR A 72 27.63 -36.91 16.08
CA THR A 72 27.79 -35.69 16.86
C THR A 72 28.34 -34.59 15.93
N PRO A 73 27.50 -33.67 15.45
CA PRO A 73 27.94 -32.61 14.55
C PRO A 73 28.85 -31.62 15.27
N THR A 74 29.70 -30.93 14.51
CA THR A 74 30.51 -29.82 15.01
C THR A 74 29.66 -28.63 15.49
N ALA A 75 28.44 -28.49 14.96
CA ALA A 75 27.43 -27.54 15.41
C ALA A 75 26.02 -28.14 15.31
N GLY A 76 25.21 -27.93 16.36
CA GLY A 76 23.81 -28.38 16.44
C GLY A 76 23.61 -29.71 17.17
N ASP A 77 22.39 -30.23 17.07
CA ASP A 77 21.95 -31.40 17.83
C ASP A 77 22.53 -32.73 17.33
N PRO A 78 23.00 -33.63 18.22
CA PRO A 78 23.39 -34.99 17.87
C PRO A 78 22.21 -35.79 17.33
N VAL A 79 22.52 -36.70 16.41
CA VAL A 79 21.57 -37.57 15.72
C VAL A 79 21.91 -39.02 16.02
N SER A 80 20.89 -39.84 16.26
CA SER A 80 21.03 -41.31 16.28
C SER A 80 19.99 -41.94 15.37
N VAL A 81 20.42 -42.88 14.54
CA VAL A 81 19.57 -43.72 13.69
C VAL A 81 19.81 -45.17 14.07
N GLU A 82 18.82 -45.77 14.73
CA GLU A 82 18.79 -47.20 15.05
C GLU A 82 17.97 -47.94 14.00
N MET A 83 18.47 -49.09 13.57
CA MET A 83 17.79 -49.97 12.62
C MET A 83 18.07 -51.44 12.91
N VAL A 84 17.08 -52.30 12.74
CA VAL A 84 17.23 -53.75 12.89
C VAL A 84 16.25 -54.51 12.00
N ALA A 85 16.71 -55.59 11.36
CA ALA A 85 15.88 -56.39 10.46
C ALA A 85 14.74 -57.10 11.22
N PRO A 86 13.65 -57.49 10.55
CA PRO A 86 12.64 -58.35 11.16
C PRO A 86 13.27 -59.68 11.63
N PRO A 87 12.83 -60.28 12.75
CA PRO A 87 13.52 -61.42 13.37
C PRO A 87 13.71 -62.65 12.49
N SER A 88 12.84 -62.85 11.49
CA SER A 88 12.85 -64.01 10.58
C SER A 88 13.32 -63.68 9.17
N THR A 89 13.62 -62.41 8.86
CA THR A 89 14.04 -61.98 7.51
C THR A 89 15.25 -61.05 7.61
N PRO A 90 16.47 -61.57 7.44
CA PRO A 90 17.68 -60.74 7.49
C PRO A 90 17.66 -59.69 6.38
N TRP A 91 18.45 -58.62 6.53
CA TRP A 91 18.54 -57.58 5.52
C TRP A 91 18.99 -58.14 4.16
N GLN A 92 18.31 -57.72 3.10
CA GLN A 92 18.60 -58.07 1.71
C GLN A 92 18.76 -56.80 0.88
N THR A 93 19.86 -56.71 0.12
CA THR A 93 20.09 -55.61 -0.82
C THR A 93 19.00 -55.54 -1.88
N GLY A 94 18.50 -54.34 -2.15
CA GLY A 94 17.41 -54.07 -3.10
C GLY A 94 16.01 -54.20 -2.49
N THR A 95 15.90 -54.66 -1.24
CA THR A 95 14.60 -54.87 -0.59
C THR A 95 14.18 -53.63 0.22
N THR A 96 12.92 -53.24 0.07
CA THR A 96 12.26 -52.22 0.89
C THR A 96 11.47 -52.89 2.01
N TYR A 97 11.74 -52.48 3.25
CA TYR A 97 11.07 -52.93 4.45
C TYR A 97 10.19 -51.82 4.98
N GLN A 98 8.98 -52.17 5.41
CA GLN A 98 8.19 -51.26 6.23
C GLN A 98 8.79 -51.21 7.63
N VAL A 99 8.84 -50.02 8.21
CA VAL A 99 9.45 -49.81 9.53
C VAL A 99 8.41 -49.42 10.57
N GLN A 100 8.69 -49.82 11.80
CA GLN A 100 8.05 -49.32 13.01
C GLN A 100 9.11 -49.24 14.12
N ARG A 101 8.74 -48.77 15.32
CA ARG A 101 9.74 -48.45 16.35
C ARG A 101 10.56 -49.66 16.78
N SER A 102 9.92 -50.81 16.95
CA SER A 102 10.58 -52.07 17.29
C SER A 102 10.32 -53.12 16.22
N ALA A 103 11.33 -53.92 15.85
CA ALA A 103 11.13 -55.00 14.90
C ALA A 103 10.13 -56.05 15.41
N ASN A 104 9.32 -56.60 14.51
CA ASN A 104 8.48 -57.77 14.77
C ASN A 104 8.44 -58.67 13.54
N GLY A 105 7.57 -59.70 13.52
CA GLY A 105 7.50 -60.65 12.40
C GLY A 105 7.15 -60.05 11.03
N ALA A 106 6.63 -58.81 10.97
CA ALA A 106 6.20 -58.15 9.74
C ALA A 106 6.97 -56.86 9.42
N TYR A 107 7.51 -56.16 10.43
CA TYR A 107 8.14 -54.86 10.27
C TYR A 107 9.59 -54.87 10.77
N ALA A 108 10.44 -54.12 10.08
CA ALA A 108 11.77 -53.80 10.58
C ALA A 108 11.68 -52.76 11.71
N GLY A 109 12.66 -52.79 12.61
CA GLY A 109 12.80 -51.78 13.65
C GLY A 109 13.56 -50.58 13.10
N MET A 110 13.04 -49.38 13.32
CA MET A 110 13.74 -48.13 13.04
C MET A 110 13.34 -47.04 14.03
N ASP A 111 14.33 -46.39 14.63
CA ASP A 111 14.14 -45.22 15.48
C ASP A 111 15.16 -44.14 15.13
N VAL A 112 14.68 -42.92 14.93
CA VAL A 112 15.52 -41.76 14.65
C VAL A 112 15.33 -40.81 15.82
N SER A 113 16.43 -40.29 16.36
CA SER A 113 16.38 -39.31 17.44
C SER A 113 17.34 -38.16 17.21
N VAL A 114 16.93 -36.97 17.65
CA VAL A 114 17.71 -35.73 17.57
C VAL A 114 17.72 -35.09 18.96
N SER A 115 18.89 -34.89 19.56
CA SER A 115 19.03 -34.38 20.95
C SER A 115 18.09 -35.06 21.94
N SER A 116 18.07 -36.40 21.90
CA SER A 116 17.22 -37.29 22.72
C SER A 116 15.70 -37.10 22.60
N ARG A 117 15.21 -36.29 21.64
CA ARG A 117 13.82 -36.35 21.19
C ARG A 117 13.67 -37.58 20.29
N GLY A 118 12.89 -38.55 20.74
CA GLY A 118 12.48 -39.71 19.97
C GLY A 118 10.96 -39.74 19.80
N CYS A 119 10.48 -40.67 19.00
CA CYS A 119 9.08 -40.78 18.64
C CYS A 119 8.36 -41.78 19.55
N ASN A 120 7.06 -41.57 19.82
CA ASN A 120 6.27 -42.56 20.53
C ASN A 120 5.86 -43.71 19.61
N GLN A 121 5.51 -43.38 18.37
CA GLN A 121 5.19 -44.28 17.28
C GLN A 121 6.04 -43.92 16.06
N THR A 122 6.41 -44.92 15.25
CA THR A 122 7.14 -44.68 14.01
C THR A 122 6.51 -45.49 12.89
N SER A 123 6.56 -44.94 11.68
CA SER A 123 6.14 -45.62 10.46
C SER A 123 6.99 -45.18 9.27
N GLY A 124 6.82 -45.85 8.13
CA GLY A 124 7.49 -45.50 6.88
C GLY A 124 8.23 -46.69 6.28
N SER A 125 9.31 -46.42 5.55
CA SER A 125 10.04 -47.46 4.84
C SER A 125 11.56 -47.25 4.86
N LEU A 126 12.29 -48.36 4.79
CA LEU A 126 13.74 -48.41 4.65
C LEU A 126 14.10 -49.34 3.49
N THR A 127 14.85 -48.84 2.52
CA THR A 127 15.34 -49.60 1.38
C THR A 127 16.83 -49.86 1.53
N VAL A 128 17.22 -51.13 1.59
CA VAL A 128 18.62 -51.54 1.77
C VAL A 128 19.35 -51.44 0.43
N LEU A 129 20.42 -50.66 0.40
CA LEU A 129 21.26 -50.44 -0.78
C LEU A 129 22.53 -51.30 -0.75
N GLN A 130 23.04 -51.63 0.44
CA GLN A 130 24.16 -52.54 0.64
C GLN A 130 24.03 -53.20 2.00
N VAL A 131 24.34 -54.49 2.07
CA VAL A 131 24.58 -55.19 3.32
C VAL A 131 25.73 -56.18 3.15
N THR A 132 26.68 -56.19 4.07
CA THR A 132 27.80 -57.15 4.09
C THR A 132 27.94 -57.73 5.47
N ARG A 133 28.26 -59.02 5.54
CA ARG A 133 28.43 -59.77 6.79
C ARG A 133 29.76 -60.51 6.81
N ASN A 134 30.36 -60.61 7.99
CA ASN A 134 31.48 -61.51 8.25
C ASN A 134 31.15 -62.38 9.47
N ALA A 135 31.26 -63.69 9.33
CA ALA A 135 30.88 -64.67 10.36
C ALA A 135 29.48 -64.43 10.96
N GLY A 136 28.53 -63.94 10.15
CA GLY A 136 27.16 -63.65 10.57
C GLY A 136 26.91 -62.27 11.19
N ALA A 137 27.95 -61.48 11.47
CA ALA A 137 27.82 -60.10 11.98
C ALA A 137 27.88 -59.08 10.84
N LEU A 138 27.10 -58.01 10.91
CA LEU A 138 27.15 -56.89 9.95
C LEU A 138 28.54 -56.22 9.96
N THR A 139 29.10 -55.97 8.78
CA THR A 139 30.38 -55.27 8.60
C THR A 139 30.30 -54.07 7.65
N ALA A 140 29.23 -53.97 6.86
CA ALA A 140 28.90 -52.78 6.08
C ALA A 140 27.38 -52.72 5.86
N PHE A 141 26.83 -51.50 5.83
CA PHE A 141 25.41 -51.26 5.62
C PHE A 141 25.17 -49.94 4.90
N ALA A 142 24.22 -49.93 3.96
CA ALA A 142 23.71 -48.71 3.34
C ALA A 142 22.21 -48.83 3.14
N ALA A 143 21.49 -47.75 3.43
CA ALA A 143 20.05 -47.68 3.17
C ALA A 143 19.60 -46.24 2.87
N SER A 144 18.47 -46.12 2.21
CA SER A 144 17.66 -44.90 2.14
C SER A 144 16.34 -45.13 2.89
N TYR A 145 15.79 -44.09 3.51
CA TYR A 145 14.57 -44.22 4.30
C TYR A 145 13.64 -43.03 4.15
N SER A 146 12.36 -43.30 4.37
CA SER A 146 11.32 -42.32 4.66
C SER A 146 10.74 -42.69 6.02
N TYR A 147 10.92 -41.82 7.01
CA TYR A 147 10.61 -42.07 8.40
C TYR A 147 9.59 -41.05 8.89
N GLN A 148 8.47 -41.52 9.41
CA GLN A 148 7.43 -40.68 9.99
C GLN A 148 7.40 -40.90 11.51
N CYS A 149 7.55 -39.79 12.24
CA CYS A 149 7.52 -39.73 13.69
C CYS A 149 6.09 -39.41 14.14
N ASP A 150 5.46 -40.26 14.93
CA ASP A 150 4.07 -40.08 15.37
C ASP A 150 3.13 -39.78 14.17
N ASN A 151 2.37 -38.67 14.22
CA ASN A 151 1.51 -38.20 13.14
C ASN A 151 2.13 -37.03 12.34
N ASP A 152 3.46 -36.93 12.38
CA ASP A 152 4.18 -35.79 11.85
C ASP A 152 4.48 -35.90 10.35
N GLN A 153 5.05 -34.86 9.73
CA GLN A 153 5.54 -34.92 8.36
C GLN A 153 6.73 -35.89 8.23
N PRO A 154 6.82 -36.66 7.13
CA PRO A 154 7.90 -37.62 6.96
C PRO A 154 9.25 -36.92 6.76
N VAL A 155 10.27 -37.45 7.43
CA VAL A 155 11.68 -37.12 7.23
C VAL A 155 12.29 -38.18 6.31
N THR A 156 12.94 -37.75 5.25
CA THR A 156 13.66 -38.65 4.34
C THR A 156 15.16 -38.58 4.61
N GLY A 157 15.87 -39.65 4.31
CA GLY A 157 17.30 -39.69 4.59
C GLY A 157 18.01 -40.91 4.04
N GLN A 158 19.30 -40.96 4.34
CA GLN A 158 20.19 -42.04 3.94
C GLN A 158 21.18 -42.32 5.06
N VAL A 159 21.59 -43.58 5.17
CA VAL A 159 22.65 -44.03 6.07
C VAL A 159 23.71 -44.79 5.30
N ARG A 160 24.96 -44.61 5.70
CA ARG A 160 26.13 -45.33 5.22
C ARG A 160 26.96 -45.74 6.43
N TRP A 161 27.39 -46.99 6.45
CA TRP A 161 28.39 -47.50 7.38
C TRP A 161 29.31 -48.46 6.64
N ASN A 162 30.59 -48.10 6.56
CA ASN A 162 31.61 -48.86 5.83
C ASN A 162 31.16 -49.23 4.38
N SER A 163 30.38 -48.36 3.74
CA SER A 163 29.67 -48.65 2.50
C SER A 163 30.51 -48.31 1.27
N THR A 164 30.42 -49.11 0.20
CA THR A 164 30.98 -48.75 -1.11
C THR A 164 29.97 -48.00 -1.99
N VAL A 165 28.68 -48.02 -1.64
CA VAL A 165 27.62 -47.29 -2.33
C VAL A 165 27.67 -45.80 -1.98
N GLY A 166 27.80 -44.95 -3.00
CA GLY A 166 27.80 -43.48 -2.87
C GLY A 166 26.47 -42.90 -2.37
N TYR A 167 26.45 -41.61 -2.09
CA TYR A 167 25.26 -40.88 -1.64
C TYR A 167 25.25 -39.47 -2.21
N ASN A 168 24.06 -38.98 -2.56
CA ASN A 168 23.84 -37.59 -2.91
C ASN A 168 23.28 -36.84 -1.70
N ALA A 169 23.80 -35.64 -1.46
CA ALA A 169 23.40 -34.84 -0.30
C ALA A 169 23.66 -33.37 -0.56
N VAL A 170 22.75 -32.52 -0.09
CA VAL A 170 22.84 -31.08 -0.22
C VAL A 170 22.51 -30.45 1.12
N ALA A 171 23.36 -29.53 1.56
CA ALA A 171 23.11 -28.71 2.74
C ALA A 171 22.61 -27.32 2.32
N LEU A 172 21.71 -26.79 3.14
CA LEU A 172 21.22 -25.41 3.05
C LEU A 172 21.93 -24.56 4.08
N ASN A 173 22.24 -23.30 3.73
CA ASN A 173 22.72 -22.32 4.71
C ASN A 173 21.64 -21.91 5.72
N THR A 174 20.36 -22.04 5.36
CA THR A 174 19.21 -21.74 6.24
C THR A 174 18.00 -22.62 5.90
N SER A 175 17.21 -22.98 6.92
CA SER A 175 15.90 -23.62 6.76
C SER A 175 14.74 -22.62 6.65
N GLY A 176 15.00 -21.32 6.88
CA GLY A 176 13.99 -20.28 6.74
C GLY A 176 14.56 -18.88 6.54
N ILE A 177 13.79 -18.03 5.87
CA ILE A 177 14.03 -16.60 5.76
C ILE A 177 12.84 -15.86 6.35
N ASP A 178 13.11 -15.04 7.36
CA ASP A 178 12.17 -14.02 7.82
C ASP A 178 12.67 -12.65 7.36
N PHE A 179 11.89 -12.00 6.50
CA PHE A 179 12.19 -10.66 6.02
C PHE A 179 11.79 -9.57 7.04
N GLY A 180 11.17 -9.94 8.17
CA GLY A 180 10.70 -8.99 9.18
C GLY A 180 9.58 -8.10 8.66
N SER A 181 9.49 -6.88 9.19
CA SER A 181 8.49 -5.90 8.76
C SER A 181 8.79 -5.39 7.34
N GLN A 182 7.79 -5.45 6.47
CA GLN A 182 7.87 -5.01 5.08
C GLN A 182 6.73 -4.01 4.80
N GLU A 183 7.07 -2.82 4.31
CA GLU A 183 6.05 -1.85 3.88
C GLU A 183 5.26 -2.41 2.69
N VAL A 184 3.94 -2.36 2.81
CA VAL A 184 3.02 -2.87 1.79
C VAL A 184 3.25 -2.14 0.45
N ASN A 185 3.46 -2.93 -0.60
CA ASN A 185 3.77 -2.53 -1.98
C ASN A 185 5.11 -1.81 -2.19
N VAL A 186 6.02 -1.93 -1.23
CA VAL A 186 7.42 -1.56 -1.39
C VAL A 186 8.26 -2.83 -1.52
N PRO A 187 9.02 -3.01 -2.61
CA PRO A 187 9.89 -4.16 -2.75
C PRO A 187 10.98 -4.14 -1.68
N GLY A 188 11.06 -5.17 -0.85
CA GLY A 188 12.09 -5.27 0.18
C GLY A 188 13.45 -5.71 -0.36
N THR A 189 14.42 -5.79 0.55
CA THR A 189 15.78 -6.23 0.26
C THR A 189 15.79 -7.73 -0.08
N PRO A 190 16.34 -8.15 -1.23
CA PRO A 190 16.47 -9.57 -1.56
C PRO A 190 17.39 -10.33 -0.59
N GLN A 191 17.08 -11.58 -0.32
CA GLN A 191 17.92 -12.52 0.45
C GLN A 191 18.17 -13.80 -0.33
N GLN A 192 19.22 -14.55 0.04
CA GLN A 192 19.65 -15.74 -0.70
C GLN A 192 19.61 -17.00 0.17
N VAL A 193 19.12 -18.08 -0.45
CA VAL A 193 19.31 -19.45 0.01
C VAL A 193 20.46 -20.04 -0.80
N VAL A 194 21.50 -20.49 -0.11
CA VAL A 194 22.70 -21.09 -0.71
C VAL A 194 22.68 -22.59 -0.45
N LEU A 195 22.87 -23.36 -1.52
CA LEU A 195 22.91 -24.80 -1.54
C LEU A 195 24.36 -25.23 -1.75
N THR A 196 24.83 -26.18 -0.94
CA THR A 196 26.17 -26.79 -1.08
C THR A 196 26.02 -28.29 -1.23
N SER A 197 26.58 -28.87 -2.29
CA SER A 197 26.59 -30.34 -2.41
C SER A 197 27.68 -30.93 -1.51
N LEU A 198 27.28 -31.88 -0.66
CA LEU A 198 28.16 -32.54 0.31
C LEU A 198 28.15 -34.07 0.16
N GLY A 199 27.43 -34.60 -0.85
CA GLY A 199 27.42 -36.04 -1.15
C GLY A 199 28.68 -36.49 -1.88
N SER A 200 28.99 -37.78 -1.81
CA SER A 200 30.02 -38.39 -2.68
C SER A 200 29.59 -38.44 -4.14
N GLU A 201 28.29 -38.39 -4.42
CA GLU A 201 27.71 -38.30 -5.76
C GLU A 201 27.18 -36.89 -6.05
N ALA A 202 27.28 -36.48 -7.31
CA ALA A 202 26.76 -35.18 -7.75
C ALA A 202 25.24 -35.08 -7.57
N THR A 203 24.74 -33.89 -7.21
CA THR A 203 23.31 -33.66 -7.04
C THR A 203 22.78 -32.76 -8.14
N THR A 204 21.73 -33.20 -8.83
CA THR A 204 21.03 -32.39 -9.84
C THR A 204 19.87 -31.64 -9.20
N LEU A 205 19.73 -30.36 -9.53
CA LEU A 205 18.72 -29.44 -9.01
C LEU A 205 17.73 -29.04 -10.10
N GLY A 206 16.46 -28.96 -9.73
CA GLY A 206 15.39 -28.41 -10.57
C GLY A 206 15.17 -26.92 -10.32
N SER A 207 14.24 -26.33 -11.07
CA SER A 207 13.88 -24.92 -10.90
C SER A 207 13.18 -24.70 -9.55
N ALA A 208 13.63 -23.70 -8.80
CA ALA A 208 12.99 -23.35 -7.54
C ALA A 208 11.61 -22.71 -7.78
N GLY A 209 10.66 -23.00 -6.89
CA GLY A 209 9.31 -22.45 -6.92
C GLY A 209 8.82 -22.05 -5.54
N ILE A 210 7.89 -21.08 -5.47
CA ILE A 210 7.30 -20.63 -4.21
C ILE A 210 5.86 -21.13 -4.14
N VAL A 211 5.53 -21.79 -3.03
CA VAL A 211 4.22 -22.40 -2.77
C VAL A 211 3.66 -21.93 -1.43
N GLY A 212 2.37 -22.15 -1.19
CA GLY A 212 1.68 -21.78 0.05
C GLY A 212 0.74 -20.59 -0.08
N PRO A 213 0.09 -20.19 1.03
CA PRO A 213 -1.05 -19.27 1.02
C PRO A 213 -0.70 -17.84 0.57
N HIS A 214 0.53 -17.39 0.81
CA HIS A 214 0.99 -16.04 0.47
C HIS A 214 2.15 -16.07 -0.54
N SER A 215 2.15 -17.03 -1.48
CA SER A 215 3.24 -17.16 -2.46
C SER A 215 3.46 -15.90 -3.30
N SER A 216 2.41 -15.12 -3.57
CA SER A 216 2.49 -13.84 -4.30
C SER A 216 3.28 -12.75 -3.57
N ALA A 217 3.53 -12.90 -2.26
CA ALA A 217 4.30 -11.95 -1.47
C ALA A 217 5.82 -12.11 -1.62
N PHE A 218 6.25 -13.15 -2.32
CA PHE A 218 7.65 -13.50 -2.51
C PHE A 218 7.91 -13.83 -3.98
N SER A 219 9.09 -13.50 -4.47
CA SER A 219 9.47 -13.77 -5.87
C SER A 219 10.90 -14.29 -5.95
N VAL A 220 11.11 -15.32 -6.77
CA VAL A 220 12.46 -15.75 -7.16
C VAL A 220 12.96 -14.78 -8.22
N THR A 221 14.00 -14.01 -7.88
CA THR A 221 14.57 -12.98 -8.77
C THR A 221 15.85 -13.44 -9.47
N ALA A 222 16.52 -14.46 -8.93
CA ALA A 222 17.61 -15.17 -9.58
C ALA A 222 17.66 -16.61 -9.05
N ASP A 223 17.91 -17.57 -9.93
CA ASP A 223 18.08 -18.98 -9.58
C ASP A 223 19.27 -19.54 -10.35
N THR A 224 20.41 -19.66 -9.68
CA THR A 224 21.63 -20.28 -10.24
C THR A 224 21.66 -21.79 -10.04
N CYS A 225 20.66 -22.34 -9.37
CA CYS A 225 20.51 -23.77 -9.10
C CYS A 225 19.69 -24.47 -10.18
N SER A 226 18.79 -23.78 -10.88
CA SER A 226 17.91 -24.37 -11.88
C SER A 226 18.67 -25.13 -12.97
N GLY A 227 18.50 -26.46 -13.00
CA GLY A 227 19.15 -27.35 -13.96
C GLY A 227 20.63 -27.65 -13.67
N ALA A 228 21.17 -27.13 -12.56
CA ALA A 228 22.57 -27.35 -12.20
C ALA A 228 22.79 -28.76 -11.66
N THR A 229 23.92 -29.37 -12.04
CA THR A 229 24.45 -30.57 -11.40
C THR A 229 25.66 -30.17 -10.56
N LEU A 230 25.50 -30.14 -9.25
CA LEU A 230 26.54 -29.75 -8.31
C LEU A 230 27.43 -30.95 -7.99
N ALA A 231 28.73 -30.82 -8.26
CA ALA A 231 29.76 -31.70 -7.72
C ALA A 231 30.01 -31.39 -6.23
N TYR A 232 30.68 -32.29 -5.51
CA TYR A 232 31.01 -32.08 -4.11
C TYR A 232 31.72 -30.73 -3.88
N GLY A 233 31.28 -30.01 -2.85
CA GLY A 233 31.76 -28.67 -2.49
C GLY A 233 31.26 -27.55 -3.41
N ALA A 234 30.66 -27.85 -4.55
CA ALA A 234 30.08 -26.83 -5.42
C ALA A 234 28.81 -26.22 -4.79
N THR A 235 28.61 -24.93 -5.05
CA THR A 235 27.48 -24.16 -4.53
C THR A 235 26.65 -23.56 -5.64
N CYS A 236 25.38 -23.31 -5.32
CA CYS A 236 24.50 -22.44 -6.09
C CYS A 236 23.59 -21.68 -5.12
N ALA A 237 22.91 -20.65 -5.61
CA ALA A 237 22.01 -19.82 -4.82
C ALA A 237 20.70 -19.51 -5.53
N VAL A 238 19.64 -19.43 -4.73
CA VAL A 238 18.32 -18.92 -5.11
C VAL A 238 18.10 -17.59 -4.37
N THR A 239 17.81 -16.51 -5.11
CA THR A 239 17.58 -15.16 -4.58
C THR A 239 16.09 -14.87 -4.53
N ILE A 240 15.58 -14.55 -3.35
CA ILE A 240 14.17 -14.30 -3.07
C ILE A 240 14.00 -12.84 -2.67
N LYS A 241 13.03 -12.16 -3.29
CA LYS A 241 12.67 -10.77 -2.97
C LYS A 241 11.24 -10.70 -2.43
N PRO A 242 11.01 -10.05 -1.27
CA PRO A 242 9.67 -9.86 -0.74
C PRO A 242 9.00 -8.64 -1.40
N LEU A 243 7.70 -8.76 -1.66
CA LEU A 243 6.82 -7.67 -2.06
C LEU A 243 5.41 -8.02 -1.58
N THR A 244 5.06 -7.53 -0.40
CA THR A 244 3.76 -7.80 0.18
C THR A 244 2.71 -6.81 -0.31
N ALA A 245 1.53 -7.30 -0.72
CA ALA A 245 0.38 -6.45 -1.04
C ALA A 245 -0.62 -6.32 0.13
N LEU A 246 -0.44 -7.08 1.21
CA LEU A 246 -1.39 -7.13 2.34
C LEU A 246 -0.70 -6.81 3.67
N LYS A 247 -1.47 -6.28 4.61
CA LYS A 247 -1.01 -6.08 6.00
C LYS A 247 -1.12 -7.38 6.81
N GLY A 248 -0.23 -7.55 7.79
CA GLY A 248 -0.20 -8.67 8.72
C GLY A 248 0.80 -9.76 8.35
N GLN A 249 0.79 -10.84 9.12
CA GLN A 249 1.73 -11.95 8.95
C GLN A 249 1.48 -12.69 7.63
N GLN A 250 2.54 -12.92 6.86
CA GLN A 250 2.50 -13.68 5.62
C GLN A 250 3.57 -14.73 5.60
N THR A 251 3.17 -15.91 5.13
CA THR A 251 4.01 -17.10 5.10
C THR A 251 3.85 -17.86 3.78
N ALA A 252 4.97 -18.39 3.29
CA ALA A 252 5.08 -19.23 2.11
C ALA A 252 6.25 -20.22 2.29
N GLN A 253 6.48 -21.07 1.29
CA GLN A 253 7.62 -21.99 1.25
C GLN A 253 8.30 -21.93 -0.11
N LEU A 254 9.63 -21.91 -0.10
CA LEU A 254 10.45 -22.14 -1.29
C LEU A 254 10.70 -23.65 -1.42
N SER A 255 10.27 -24.25 -2.53
CA SER A 255 10.54 -25.64 -2.90
C SER A 255 11.63 -25.67 -3.97
N ILE A 256 12.66 -26.48 -3.74
CA ILE A 256 13.79 -26.67 -4.65
C ILE A 256 13.90 -28.17 -4.99
N PRO A 257 13.32 -28.61 -6.13
CA PRO A 257 13.40 -30.00 -6.55
C PRO A 257 14.84 -30.45 -6.72
N ASN A 258 15.14 -31.71 -6.40
CA ASN A 258 16.49 -32.27 -6.52
C ASN A 258 16.49 -33.80 -6.64
N SER A 259 17.65 -34.36 -6.98
CA SER A 259 17.82 -35.81 -7.19
C SER A 259 18.09 -36.63 -5.92
N THR A 260 17.99 -36.06 -4.72
CA THR A 260 18.15 -36.82 -3.45
C THR A 260 16.88 -37.60 -3.12
N THR A 261 16.94 -38.51 -2.13
CA THR A 261 15.80 -39.35 -1.71
C THR A 261 14.54 -38.55 -1.35
N GLY A 262 14.67 -37.31 -0.90
CA GLY A 262 13.54 -36.43 -0.57
C GLY A 262 12.88 -35.73 -1.76
N GLY A 263 13.52 -35.72 -2.94
CA GLY A 263 12.98 -35.14 -4.17
C GLY A 263 12.87 -33.60 -4.20
N SER A 264 12.79 -32.93 -3.05
CA SER A 264 12.80 -31.48 -2.91
C SER A 264 13.36 -31.05 -1.56
N LEU A 265 14.08 -29.93 -1.55
CA LEU A 265 14.38 -29.16 -0.34
C LEU A 265 13.28 -28.12 -0.14
N VAL A 266 13.00 -27.76 1.12
CA VAL A 266 11.99 -26.76 1.46
C VAL A 266 12.59 -25.74 2.43
N VAL A 267 12.35 -24.45 2.16
CA VAL A 267 12.76 -23.32 3.02
C VAL A 267 11.54 -22.48 3.36
N SER A 268 11.32 -22.18 4.64
CA SER A 268 10.19 -21.37 5.08
C SER A 268 10.43 -19.90 4.76
N LEU A 269 9.42 -19.21 4.26
CA LEU A 269 9.46 -17.78 3.99
C LEU A 269 8.43 -17.09 4.89
N ALA A 270 8.86 -16.03 5.57
CA ALA A 270 7.99 -15.21 6.40
C ALA A 270 8.27 -13.72 6.20
N LEU A 271 7.22 -12.92 6.34
CA LEU A 271 7.31 -11.48 6.53
C LEU A 271 6.11 -10.99 7.33
N TYR A 272 6.20 -9.77 7.86
CA TYR A 272 5.07 -9.05 8.42
C TYR A 272 4.79 -7.81 7.57
N GLY A 273 3.68 -7.83 6.83
CA GLY A 273 3.26 -6.67 6.05
C GLY A 273 2.79 -5.56 6.98
N THR A 274 3.43 -4.41 6.91
CA THR A 274 3.01 -3.22 7.64
C THR A 274 2.41 -2.23 6.64
N ASP A 275 1.20 -1.75 6.89
CA ASP A 275 0.95 -0.35 6.55
C ASP A 275 1.91 0.44 7.44
N ALA A 276 2.50 1.53 6.96
CA ALA A 276 3.41 2.27 7.80
C ALA A 276 2.60 2.90 8.97
N TRP A 277 2.37 2.15 10.06
CA TRP A 277 1.67 2.60 11.27
C TRP A 277 2.51 3.65 12.03
N ALA A 278 3.69 3.99 11.51
CA ALA A 278 4.53 5.10 11.93
C ALA A 278 4.92 6.03 10.76
N GLY A 279 4.29 5.85 9.59
CA GLY A 279 4.69 6.51 8.36
C GLY A 279 3.69 7.55 7.91
N ASN A 280 4.18 8.78 7.79
CA ASN A 280 3.37 9.92 7.41
C ASN A 280 2.92 9.91 5.95
N LYS A 281 3.40 9.03 5.05
CA LYS A 281 3.16 9.16 3.62
C LYS A 281 1.68 9.22 3.24
N GLY A 282 1.32 10.26 2.49
CA GLY A 282 -0.04 10.50 2.02
C GLY A 282 -0.99 11.02 3.10
N THR A 283 -0.50 11.33 4.31
CA THR A 283 -1.29 12.03 5.33
C THR A 283 -1.35 13.53 5.02
N TYR A 284 -2.40 14.19 5.49
CA TYR A 284 -2.65 15.61 5.27
C TYR A 284 -2.30 16.44 6.51
N THR A 285 -1.47 17.45 6.32
CA THR A 285 -1.26 18.49 7.32
C THR A 285 -2.05 19.73 6.94
N THR A 286 -3.05 20.07 7.76
CA THR A 286 -3.83 21.30 7.60
C THR A 286 -3.00 22.52 8.02
N LEU A 287 -3.21 23.63 7.33
CA LEU A 287 -2.56 24.92 7.63
C LEU A 287 -3.64 26.00 7.78
N ASN A 288 -3.32 27.03 8.55
CA ASN A 288 -4.08 28.27 8.42
C ASN A 288 -3.83 28.84 7.01
N PRO A 289 -4.88 29.24 6.26
CA PRO A 289 -4.73 29.75 4.92
C PRO A 289 -3.65 30.84 4.83
N ASN A 290 -2.67 30.64 3.95
CA ASN A 290 -1.54 31.57 3.81
C ASN A 290 -1.30 31.93 2.34
N ARG A 291 -1.22 33.22 2.04
CA ARG A 291 -1.00 33.69 0.67
C ARG A 291 0.45 33.49 0.25
N ILE A 292 0.66 32.73 -0.81
CA ILE A 292 2.00 32.47 -1.38
C ILE A 292 2.17 33.06 -2.78
N LEU A 293 1.08 33.49 -3.41
CA LEU A 293 1.06 34.16 -4.71
C LEU A 293 0.02 35.29 -4.70
N ASP A 294 0.43 36.48 -5.11
CA ASP A 294 -0.45 37.59 -5.48
C ASP A 294 0.21 38.43 -6.57
N THR A 295 -0.19 38.17 -7.82
CA THR A 295 0.38 38.87 -8.98
C THR A 295 0.09 40.37 -9.01
N ARG A 296 -0.83 40.88 -8.18
CA ARG A 296 -1.13 42.32 -8.08
C ARG A 296 -0.11 43.05 -7.21
N SER A 297 0.33 42.41 -6.12
CA SER A 297 1.31 42.99 -5.20
C SER A 297 2.76 42.60 -5.52
N GLY A 298 2.97 41.62 -6.41
CA GLY A 298 4.30 41.09 -6.72
C GLY A 298 4.74 39.94 -5.82
N LEU A 299 3.86 39.46 -4.93
CA LEU A 299 4.16 38.32 -4.07
C LEU A 299 4.22 37.04 -4.91
N GLY A 300 5.39 36.39 -4.94
CA GLY A 300 5.61 35.15 -5.70
C GLY A 300 5.80 35.36 -7.20
N ALA A 301 5.03 36.25 -7.82
CA ALA A 301 5.20 36.73 -9.19
C ALA A 301 4.55 38.12 -9.35
N ALA A 302 4.89 38.87 -10.40
CA ALA A 302 4.36 40.21 -10.65
C ALA A 302 3.66 40.32 -12.02
N GLY A 303 2.54 41.04 -12.04
CA GLY A 303 1.81 41.38 -13.27
C GLY A 303 0.83 40.30 -13.74
N LYS A 304 -0.06 40.69 -14.67
CA LYS A 304 -1.03 39.75 -15.25
C LYS A 304 -0.32 38.68 -16.06
N VAL A 305 -0.78 37.43 -15.93
CA VAL A 305 -0.30 36.31 -16.76
C VAL A 305 -1.02 36.38 -18.10
N GLY A 306 -0.27 36.41 -19.19
CA GLY A 306 -0.79 36.48 -20.56
C GLY A 306 -1.33 35.15 -21.11
N PRO A 307 -1.96 35.19 -22.30
CA PRO A 307 -2.48 33.99 -22.95
C PRO A 307 -1.34 33.05 -23.32
N GLY A 308 -1.51 31.76 -23.06
CA GLY A 308 -0.46 30.77 -23.27
C GLY A 308 0.65 30.81 -22.21
N GLY A 309 0.62 31.76 -21.27
CA GLY A 309 1.66 31.96 -20.27
C GLY A 309 1.68 30.86 -19.21
N ILE A 310 2.87 30.52 -18.73
CA ILE A 310 3.08 29.62 -17.59
C ILE A 310 3.76 30.41 -16.48
N LEU A 311 3.13 30.44 -15.31
CA LEU A 311 3.69 30.99 -14.08
C LEU A 311 4.22 29.84 -13.23
N HIS A 312 5.52 29.88 -12.90
CA HIS A 312 6.16 28.92 -12.01
C HIS A 312 6.00 29.37 -10.57
N LEU A 313 5.27 28.61 -9.76
CA LEU A 313 5.03 28.88 -8.35
C LEU A 313 5.81 27.90 -7.48
N GLN A 314 6.81 28.39 -6.76
CA GLN A 314 7.44 27.63 -5.68
C GLN A 314 6.48 27.53 -4.50
N VAL A 315 6.14 26.31 -4.08
CA VAL A 315 5.27 26.06 -2.92
C VAL A 315 6.07 25.48 -1.74
N GLY A 316 6.98 24.54 -2.02
CA GLY A 316 7.87 23.97 -1.00
C GLY A 316 8.67 25.08 -0.29
N GLY A 317 8.65 25.07 1.04
CA GLY A 317 9.33 26.07 1.88
C GLY A 317 8.57 27.39 2.04
N ARG A 318 7.31 27.48 1.61
CA ARG A 318 6.47 28.70 1.72
C ARG A 318 5.16 28.44 2.44
N GLY A 319 4.62 29.46 3.11
CA GLY A 319 3.28 29.43 3.69
C GLY A 319 3.02 28.30 4.69
N GLY A 320 4.06 27.74 5.32
CA GLY A 320 3.96 26.60 6.25
C GLY A 320 4.19 25.22 5.61
N VAL A 321 4.40 25.15 4.29
CA VAL A 321 4.74 23.90 3.58
C VAL A 321 6.23 23.60 3.73
N PRO A 322 6.63 22.36 4.13
CA PRO A 322 8.02 21.94 4.14
C PRO A 322 8.71 22.11 2.78
N ALA A 323 10.04 22.31 2.79
CA ALA A 323 10.82 22.45 1.56
C ALA A 323 10.92 21.15 0.76
N THR A 324 10.88 20.01 1.45
CA THR A 324 10.97 18.65 0.91
C THR A 324 9.98 17.76 1.64
N GLY A 325 9.73 16.55 1.14
CA GLY A 325 8.88 15.60 1.84
C GLY A 325 7.38 15.75 1.52
N VAL A 326 7.04 16.47 0.44
CA VAL A 326 5.68 16.87 0.08
C VAL A 326 5.32 16.25 -1.27
N SER A 327 4.20 15.54 -1.33
CA SER A 327 3.70 14.90 -2.56
C SER A 327 2.69 15.76 -3.30
N ALA A 328 1.90 16.56 -2.58
CA ALA A 328 0.88 17.44 -3.13
C ALA A 328 0.50 18.56 -2.14
N VAL A 329 -0.15 19.60 -2.64
CA VAL A 329 -0.68 20.71 -1.85
C VAL A 329 -2.13 20.99 -2.20
N THR A 330 -2.90 21.50 -1.24
CA THR A 330 -4.23 22.05 -1.46
C THR A 330 -4.13 23.57 -1.46
N LEU A 331 -4.48 24.19 -2.58
CA LEU A 331 -4.46 25.63 -2.81
C LEU A 331 -5.88 26.14 -2.99
N ASN A 332 -6.20 27.33 -2.48
CA ASN A 332 -7.31 28.11 -3.03
C ASN A 332 -6.76 29.07 -4.08
N VAL A 333 -7.20 28.92 -5.33
CA VAL A 333 -6.68 29.72 -6.45
C VAL A 333 -7.76 30.69 -6.87
N THR A 334 -7.45 31.99 -6.85
CA THR A 334 -8.35 33.06 -7.27
C THR A 334 -7.85 33.71 -8.56
N VAL A 335 -8.76 33.87 -9.51
CA VAL A 335 -8.58 34.72 -10.69
C VAL A 335 -9.29 36.04 -10.47
N THR A 336 -8.67 37.15 -10.88
CA THR A 336 -9.29 38.47 -10.87
C THR A 336 -8.84 39.33 -12.06
N GLU A 337 -9.72 40.21 -12.51
CA GLU A 337 -9.57 41.05 -13.68
C GLU A 337 -9.14 40.33 -14.99
N PRO A 338 -9.70 39.16 -15.32
CA PRO A 338 -9.43 38.51 -16.59
C PRO A 338 -9.96 39.36 -17.75
N THR A 339 -9.20 39.48 -18.84
CA THR A 339 -9.61 40.28 -20.02
C THR A 339 -10.40 39.48 -21.06
N SER A 340 -10.44 38.15 -20.95
CA SER A 340 -11.21 37.26 -21.83
C SER A 340 -11.73 36.06 -21.04
N SER A 341 -12.68 35.32 -21.62
CA SER A 341 -13.00 33.99 -21.12
C SER A 341 -11.79 33.06 -21.25
N GLY A 342 -11.55 32.22 -20.26
CA GLY A 342 -10.38 31.35 -20.22
C GLY A 342 -10.43 30.36 -19.07
N PHE A 343 -9.30 29.67 -18.88
CA PHE A 343 -9.11 28.78 -17.76
C PHE A 343 -7.64 28.72 -17.32
N LEU A 344 -7.44 28.33 -16.07
CA LEU A 344 -6.15 27.94 -15.53
C LEU A 344 -6.00 26.42 -15.53
N THR A 345 -4.79 25.93 -15.73
CA THR A 345 -4.39 24.53 -15.49
C THR A 345 -3.21 24.52 -14.53
N LEU A 346 -3.36 23.85 -13.39
CA LEU A 346 -2.30 23.65 -12.40
C LEU A 346 -1.75 22.23 -12.49
N PHE A 347 -0.42 22.11 -12.52
CA PHE A 347 0.28 20.82 -12.67
C PHE A 347 1.70 20.89 -12.10
N PRO A 348 2.37 19.76 -11.81
CA PRO A 348 3.74 19.78 -11.30
C PRO A 348 4.70 20.42 -12.30
N THR A 349 5.66 21.21 -11.80
CA THR A 349 6.70 21.79 -12.64
C THR A 349 7.50 20.72 -13.36
N GLY A 350 7.83 20.97 -14.64
CA GLY A 350 8.60 20.03 -15.48
C GLY A 350 7.81 18.85 -16.03
N VAL A 351 6.50 18.76 -15.76
CA VAL A 351 5.61 17.75 -16.35
C VAL A 351 4.89 18.33 -17.57
N ALA A 352 4.60 17.50 -18.58
CA ALA A 352 3.80 17.92 -19.73
C ALA A 352 2.41 18.38 -19.26
N ARG A 353 1.99 19.57 -19.71
CA ARG A 353 0.72 20.18 -19.31
C ARG A 353 -0.46 19.24 -19.63
N PRO A 354 -1.30 18.88 -18.64
CA PRO A 354 -2.51 18.11 -18.88
C PRO A 354 -3.57 18.95 -19.61
N THR A 355 -4.59 18.29 -20.17
CA THR A 355 -5.73 18.96 -20.83
C THR A 355 -6.83 19.39 -19.84
N ALA A 356 -6.70 19.02 -18.57
CA ALA A 356 -7.62 19.37 -17.49
C ALA A 356 -7.57 20.86 -17.15
N SER A 357 -8.71 21.51 -17.00
CA SER A 357 -8.81 22.84 -16.42
C SER A 357 -9.00 22.74 -14.91
N SER A 358 -8.37 23.62 -14.14
CA SER A 358 -8.52 23.71 -12.69
C SER A 358 -9.51 24.81 -12.29
N LEU A 359 -9.60 25.89 -13.06
CA LEU A 359 -10.52 27.00 -12.80
C LEU A 359 -10.87 27.68 -14.13
N ASN A 360 -12.15 27.97 -14.37
CA ASN A 360 -12.65 28.61 -15.58
C ASN A 360 -13.25 29.97 -15.22
N PHE A 361 -13.05 30.95 -16.08
CA PHE A 361 -13.44 32.34 -15.81
C PHE A 361 -13.99 33.04 -17.06
N LEU A 362 -14.79 34.07 -16.81
CA LEU A 362 -15.32 35.03 -17.79
C LEU A 362 -14.59 36.38 -17.65
N PRO A 363 -14.61 37.27 -18.66
CA PRO A 363 -14.01 38.59 -18.55
C PRO A 363 -14.56 39.38 -17.35
N GLY A 364 -13.68 40.06 -16.62
CA GLY A 364 -14.03 40.84 -15.43
C GLY A 364 -14.45 40.01 -14.21
N TRP A 365 -14.54 38.68 -14.30
CA TRP A 365 -14.95 37.84 -13.19
C TRP A 365 -13.86 37.75 -12.12
N THR A 366 -14.27 37.78 -10.86
CA THR A 366 -13.40 37.49 -9.71
C THR A 366 -13.96 36.30 -8.97
N GLY A 367 -13.17 35.24 -8.83
CA GLY A 367 -13.61 34.02 -8.19
C GLY A 367 -12.52 33.00 -7.99
N ALA A 368 -12.80 32.04 -7.12
CA ALA A 368 -11.84 31.07 -6.64
C ALA A 368 -12.34 29.63 -6.84
N ASN A 369 -11.39 28.70 -6.88
CA ASN A 369 -11.64 27.27 -6.79
C ASN A 369 -10.52 26.64 -5.96
N SER A 370 -10.87 25.66 -5.14
CA SER A 370 -9.89 24.84 -4.45
C SER A 370 -9.26 23.84 -5.41
N VAL A 371 -7.95 23.66 -5.30
CA VAL A 371 -7.16 22.83 -6.20
C VAL A 371 -6.18 22.02 -5.36
N THR A 372 -6.35 20.70 -5.36
CA THR A 372 -5.31 19.79 -4.91
C THR A 372 -4.42 19.44 -6.11
N VAL A 373 -3.12 19.70 -5.99
CA VAL A 373 -2.16 19.53 -7.08
C VAL A 373 -0.89 18.84 -6.58
N LYS A 374 -0.41 17.88 -7.37
CA LYS A 374 0.90 17.25 -7.16
C LYS A 374 2.01 18.31 -7.30
N VAL A 375 3.02 18.24 -6.45
CA VAL A 375 4.22 19.08 -6.58
C VAL A 375 5.36 18.31 -7.26
N SER A 376 6.26 19.02 -7.93
CA SER A 376 7.53 18.46 -8.40
C SER A 376 8.46 18.13 -7.22
N ALA A 377 9.57 17.43 -7.46
CA ALA A 377 10.49 17.00 -6.41
C ALA A 377 11.12 18.17 -5.61
N ASP A 378 11.19 19.35 -6.21
CA ASP A 378 11.62 20.62 -5.62
C ASP A 378 10.46 21.45 -5.03
N GLY A 379 9.23 20.92 -5.01
CA GLY A 379 8.06 21.59 -4.42
C GLY A 379 7.41 22.65 -5.32
N GLY A 380 7.62 22.59 -6.63
CA GLY A 380 7.08 23.53 -7.63
C GLY A 380 5.73 23.13 -8.22
N VAL A 381 4.96 24.14 -8.61
CA VAL A 381 3.69 24.03 -9.35
C VAL A 381 3.69 25.02 -10.52
N ASP A 382 3.35 24.55 -11.71
CA ASP A 382 3.15 25.39 -12.88
C ASP A 382 1.67 25.75 -13.04
N ILE A 383 1.41 27.03 -13.30
CA ILE A 383 0.07 27.58 -13.53
C ILE A 383 0.00 28.11 -14.95
N TYR A 384 -0.67 27.38 -15.82
CA TYR A 384 -0.91 27.78 -17.21
C TYR A 384 -2.17 28.64 -17.32
N ASN A 385 -2.08 29.77 -18.03
CA ASN A 385 -3.24 30.58 -18.42
C ASN A 385 -3.58 30.35 -19.90
N HIS A 386 -4.80 29.88 -20.18
CA HIS A 386 -5.25 29.59 -21.55
C HIS A 386 -5.44 30.85 -22.41
N ALA A 387 -6.09 31.89 -21.89
CA ALA A 387 -6.53 33.01 -22.71
C ALA A 387 -6.62 34.31 -21.90
N GLY A 388 -6.40 35.42 -22.59
CA GLY A 388 -6.47 36.77 -22.01
C GLY A 388 -5.35 37.05 -21.01
N LEU A 389 -5.42 38.22 -20.41
CA LEU A 389 -4.58 38.64 -19.29
C LEU A 389 -5.39 38.45 -18.01
N THR A 390 -4.80 37.89 -16.97
CA THR A 390 -5.45 37.77 -15.66
C THR A 390 -4.48 37.91 -14.51
N HIS A 391 -4.94 38.44 -13.38
CA HIS A 391 -4.26 38.26 -12.11
C HIS A 391 -4.60 36.89 -11.53
N ILE A 392 -3.61 36.30 -10.86
CA ILE A 392 -3.70 35.04 -10.12
C ILE A 392 -3.26 35.30 -8.68
N ILE A 393 -4.01 34.75 -7.74
CA ILE A 393 -3.73 34.73 -6.31
C ILE A 393 -3.82 33.27 -5.86
N ALA A 394 -2.90 32.81 -5.02
CA ALA A 394 -2.96 31.47 -4.45
C ALA A 394 -2.68 31.50 -2.95
N ASP A 395 -3.62 30.94 -2.19
CA ASP A 395 -3.52 30.73 -0.75
C ASP A 395 -3.36 29.23 -0.49
N VAL A 396 -2.32 28.82 0.26
CA VAL A 396 -2.12 27.41 0.64
C VAL A 396 -2.95 27.06 1.87
N GLN A 397 -3.67 25.93 1.80
CA GLN A 397 -4.56 25.42 2.86
C GLN A 397 -3.96 24.21 3.60
N GLY A 398 -2.99 23.53 2.99
CA GLY A 398 -2.34 22.35 3.58
C GLY A 398 -1.58 21.54 2.55
N TYR A 399 -0.94 20.46 3.00
CA TYR A 399 -0.08 19.62 2.18
C TYR A 399 -0.20 18.14 2.52
N TYR A 400 0.12 17.30 1.54
CA TYR A 400 0.29 15.86 1.68
C TYR A 400 1.76 15.51 1.66
N THR A 401 2.18 14.58 2.50
CA THR A 401 3.58 14.10 2.58
C THR A 401 3.88 13.06 1.49
N ASP A 402 5.15 12.92 1.10
CA ASP A 402 5.62 11.95 0.08
C ASP A 402 6.27 10.68 0.65
N SER A 403 6.58 10.69 1.94
CA SER A 403 7.40 9.70 2.62
C SER A 403 7.03 9.58 4.09
N ASP A 404 7.55 8.53 4.71
CA ASP A 404 7.33 8.19 6.11
C ASP A 404 8.27 8.92 7.07
N GLN A 405 8.96 9.96 6.59
CA GLN A 405 9.83 10.81 7.41
C GLN A 405 9.00 11.60 8.43
N THR A 406 9.57 11.79 9.63
CA THR A 406 8.97 12.34 10.87
C THR A 406 8.68 13.84 10.81
N TYR A 407 7.86 14.28 9.85
CA TYR A 407 7.08 15.51 10.04
C TYR A 407 5.96 15.25 11.05
N SER A 408 5.38 16.31 11.63
CA SER A 408 4.19 16.21 12.50
C SER A 408 3.17 15.26 11.86
N MET A 409 2.63 14.31 12.63
CA MET A 409 1.66 13.33 12.12
C MET A 409 0.49 14.08 11.46
N GLY A 410 0.51 14.16 10.14
CA GLY A 410 -0.66 14.58 9.38
C GLY A 410 -1.78 13.57 9.57
N GLY A 411 -3.01 13.97 9.27
CA GLY A 411 -4.20 13.15 9.41
C GLY A 411 -4.47 12.23 8.23
N PHE A 412 -5.11 11.11 8.50
CA PHE A 412 -5.78 10.31 7.49
C PHE A 412 -7.16 10.89 7.13
N PHE A 413 -7.61 10.66 5.90
CA PHE A 413 -8.92 11.09 5.44
C PHE A 413 -10.00 10.07 5.79
N HIS A 414 -11.09 10.54 6.39
CA HIS A 414 -12.28 9.76 6.72
C HIS A 414 -13.47 10.28 5.90
N PRO A 415 -13.81 9.64 4.77
CA PRO A 415 -14.98 10.04 3.99
C PRO A 415 -16.25 9.72 4.79
N ILE A 416 -17.23 10.61 4.78
CA ILE A 416 -18.56 10.35 5.33
C ILE A 416 -19.62 10.45 4.24
N ALA A 417 -20.81 9.90 4.48
CA ALA A 417 -21.96 10.16 3.61
C ALA A 417 -22.18 11.69 3.54
N PRO A 418 -22.20 12.29 2.34
CA PRO A 418 -22.34 13.74 2.22
C PRO A 418 -23.58 14.25 2.96
N ARG A 419 -23.41 15.25 3.82
CA ARG A 419 -24.51 15.77 4.65
C ARG A 419 -24.43 17.27 4.82
N ARG A 420 -25.58 17.91 4.98
CA ARG A 420 -25.66 19.34 5.27
C ARG A 420 -25.33 19.63 6.73
N LEU A 421 -24.43 20.59 6.97
CA LEU A 421 -24.19 21.18 8.29
C LEU A 421 -25.17 22.30 8.57
N ILE A 422 -25.33 23.20 7.60
CA ILE A 422 -26.16 24.39 7.77
C ILE A 422 -26.74 24.82 6.44
N ASP A 423 -28.00 25.24 6.47
CA ASP A 423 -28.67 25.98 5.41
C ASP A 423 -29.30 27.23 6.01
N THR A 424 -28.74 28.41 5.75
CA THR A 424 -29.35 29.62 6.32
C THR A 424 -30.65 30.04 5.62
N ARG A 425 -31.07 29.34 4.56
CA ARG A 425 -32.37 29.54 3.91
C ARG A 425 -33.52 28.87 4.66
N GLU A 426 -33.25 27.76 5.35
CA GLU A 426 -34.28 26.84 5.86
C GLU A 426 -34.39 26.77 7.39
N GLY A 427 -33.66 27.60 8.15
CA GLY A 427 -33.83 27.62 9.61
C GLY A 427 -32.71 28.24 10.46
N ALA A 428 -31.60 28.68 9.87
CA ALA A 428 -30.46 29.17 10.65
C ALA A 428 -30.45 30.70 10.94
N GLY A 429 -31.59 31.38 10.91
CA GLY A 429 -31.67 32.82 11.20
C GLY A 429 -31.57 33.75 9.97
N GLY A 430 -31.79 33.22 8.75
CA GLY A 430 -31.84 34.01 7.52
C GLY A 430 -30.46 34.34 6.96
N LYS A 431 -30.34 35.37 6.12
CA LYS A 431 -29.03 35.78 5.59
C LYS A 431 -28.09 36.16 6.73
N LEU A 432 -26.86 35.67 6.67
CA LEU A 432 -25.80 36.10 7.56
C LEU A 432 -25.46 37.56 7.22
N PRO A 433 -25.52 38.52 8.16
CA PRO A 433 -25.25 39.92 7.88
C PRO A 433 -23.82 40.17 7.40
N SER A 434 -23.61 41.27 6.68
CA SER A 434 -22.27 41.77 6.35
C SER A 434 -21.39 41.89 7.60
N ASN A 435 -20.14 41.42 7.51
CA ASN A 435 -19.15 41.40 8.60
C ASN A 435 -19.53 40.51 9.79
N TYR A 436 -20.43 39.56 9.60
CA TYR A 436 -20.73 38.54 10.60
C TYR A 436 -20.15 37.20 10.18
N TYR A 437 -20.02 36.34 11.17
CA TYR A 437 -19.74 34.94 10.96
C TYR A 437 -20.69 34.06 11.76
N LEU A 438 -20.87 32.84 11.26
CA LEU A 438 -21.52 31.74 11.96
C LEU A 438 -20.50 30.65 12.26
N ARG A 439 -20.76 29.86 13.30
CA ARG A 439 -20.01 28.63 13.56
C ARG A 439 -20.91 27.42 13.41
N THR A 440 -20.37 26.33 12.90
CA THR A 440 -21.11 25.06 12.79
C THR A 440 -20.16 23.88 12.92
N GLY A 441 -20.68 22.76 13.40
CA GLY A 441 -19.90 21.54 13.58
C GLY A 441 -20.76 20.35 13.93
N LEU A 442 -20.08 19.22 14.13
CA LEU A 442 -20.68 17.90 14.26
C LEU A 442 -20.04 17.10 15.36
N ASN A 443 -20.86 16.33 16.07
CA ASN A 443 -20.36 15.36 17.02
C ASN A 443 -20.02 14.03 16.34
N PHE A 444 -18.75 13.63 16.42
CA PHE A 444 -18.21 12.32 16.06
C PHE A 444 -17.71 11.53 17.28
N ASN A 445 -18.13 11.91 18.49
CA ASN A 445 -17.80 11.28 19.77
C ASN A 445 -16.29 11.09 19.98
N ALA A 446 -15.85 9.83 20.07
CA ALA A 446 -14.47 9.45 20.28
C ALA A 446 -13.52 9.99 19.20
N ALA A 447 -14.02 10.31 18.00
CA ALA A 447 -13.19 10.94 16.97
C ALA A 447 -12.97 12.44 17.20
N ASN A 448 -13.87 13.15 17.92
CA ASN A 448 -13.79 14.61 18.12
C ASN A 448 -12.39 15.14 18.50
N PRO A 449 -11.69 14.60 19.52
CA PRO A 449 -10.38 15.12 19.92
C PRO A 449 -9.30 14.91 18.85
N HIS A 450 -9.52 14.03 17.88
CA HIS A 450 -8.58 13.71 16.82
C HIS A 450 -8.82 14.51 15.53
N ILE A 451 -10.00 15.09 15.32
CA ILE A 451 -10.30 15.82 14.09
C ILE A 451 -9.43 17.09 14.01
N ARG A 452 -8.77 17.29 12.88
CA ARG A 452 -7.93 18.46 12.58
C ARG A 452 -8.47 19.32 11.44
N ALA A 453 -9.21 18.74 10.51
CA ALA A 453 -9.86 19.51 9.46
C ALA A 453 -11.16 18.85 8.97
N TYR A 454 -12.12 19.65 8.53
CA TYR A 454 -13.27 19.20 7.77
C TYR A 454 -13.06 19.43 6.27
N VAL A 455 -13.56 18.50 5.46
CA VAL A 455 -13.69 18.67 4.02
C VAL A 455 -15.13 19.05 3.74
N VAL A 456 -15.36 20.32 3.38
CA VAL A 456 -16.68 20.90 3.21
C VAL A 456 -16.84 21.54 1.84
N ASN A 457 -18.06 21.54 1.31
CA ASN A 457 -18.45 22.43 0.24
C ASN A 457 -19.19 23.61 0.86
N VAL A 458 -18.63 24.82 0.73
CA VAL A 458 -19.24 26.06 1.22
C VAL A 458 -19.89 26.77 0.05
N THR A 459 -21.16 27.17 0.18
CA THR A 459 -21.92 27.84 -0.87
C THR A 459 -22.45 29.18 -0.38
N ALA A 460 -22.12 30.26 -1.08
CA ALA A 460 -22.82 31.53 -0.99
C ALA A 460 -24.01 31.52 -1.95
N THR A 461 -25.18 31.97 -1.50
CA THR A 461 -26.34 32.15 -2.37
C THR A 461 -27.12 33.41 -2.02
N GLN A 462 -27.67 34.07 -3.04
CA GLN A 462 -28.43 35.32 -2.91
C GLN A 462 -27.72 36.45 -2.11
N PRO A 463 -26.41 36.69 -2.32
CA PRO A 463 -25.71 37.80 -1.66
C PRO A 463 -26.30 39.15 -2.09
N GLU A 464 -26.34 40.10 -1.16
CA GLU A 464 -26.88 41.45 -1.37
C GLU A 464 -25.87 42.42 -1.98
N GLY A 465 -24.65 41.96 -2.25
CA GLY A 465 -23.59 42.74 -2.88
C GLY A 465 -22.42 41.85 -3.27
N PRO A 466 -21.43 42.38 -4.00
CA PRO A 466 -20.18 41.68 -4.24
C PRO A 466 -19.41 41.49 -2.93
N GLY A 467 -18.65 40.40 -2.83
CA GLY A 467 -17.84 40.11 -1.65
C GLY A 467 -17.21 38.73 -1.70
N PHE A 468 -16.77 38.26 -0.54
CA PHE A 468 -16.20 36.93 -0.36
C PHE A 468 -16.68 36.28 0.94
N LEU A 469 -16.59 34.95 0.98
CA LEU A 469 -16.67 34.17 2.21
C LEU A 469 -15.28 33.73 2.64
N THR A 470 -15.08 33.57 3.94
CA THR A 470 -13.90 32.92 4.54
C THR A 470 -14.37 31.79 5.45
N ALA A 471 -13.84 30.59 5.24
CA ALA A 471 -14.01 29.45 6.14
C ALA A 471 -12.71 29.18 6.91
N TRP A 472 -12.80 28.99 8.22
CA TRP A 472 -11.66 28.75 9.12
C TRP A 472 -12.10 27.94 10.36
N ASN A 473 -11.25 27.82 11.38
CA ASN A 473 -11.52 27.05 12.60
C ASN A 473 -12.58 27.65 13.55
N GLY A 474 -13.10 28.84 13.24
CA GLY A 474 -14.15 29.50 14.03
C GLY A 474 -13.68 30.24 15.28
N HIS A 475 -12.37 30.27 15.56
CA HIS A 475 -11.80 31.09 16.62
C HIS A 475 -11.54 32.51 16.10
N GLU A 476 -11.97 33.55 16.84
CA GLU A 476 -11.96 34.94 16.36
C GLU A 476 -10.54 35.45 16.03
N SER A 477 -9.53 35.08 16.83
CA SER A 477 -8.13 35.49 16.59
C SER A 477 -7.50 34.90 15.34
N ASP A 478 -8.11 33.86 14.78
CA ASP A 478 -7.53 33.06 13.70
C ASP A 478 -8.16 33.41 12.34
N LEU A 479 -9.13 34.32 12.32
CA LEU A 479 -9.75 34.80 11.11
C LEU A 479 -8.71 35.57 10.26
N GLN A 480 -8.33 34.97 9.14
CA GLN A 480 -7.44 35.58 8.14
C GLN A 480 -8.25 36.26 7.03
N PRO A 481 -7.75 37.37 6.42
CA PRO A 481 -8.41 38.06 5.32
C PRO A 481 -8.22 37.34 3.96
N THR A 482 -8.37 36.01 3.94
CA THR A 482 -8.28 35.17 2.73
C THR A 482 -9.69 34.76 2.29
N SER A 483 -9.99 34.84 1.00
CA SER A 483 -11.25 34.36 0.46
C SER A 483 -11.22 32.83 0.31
N THR A 484 -12.23 32.13 0.80
CA THR A 484 -12.56 30.76 0.39
C THR A 484 -13.27 30.79 -0.97
N LEU A 485 -14.24 31.68 -1.15
CA LEU A 485 -14.89 31.92 -2.44
C LEU A 485 -15.26 33.39 -2.59
N ASN A 486 -15.48 33.83 -3.82
CA ASN A 486 -15.90 35.20 -4.14
C ASN A 486 -17.22 35.14 -4.92
N TYR A 487 -18.07 36.14 -4.73
CA TYR A 487 -19.39 36.20 -5.33
C TYR A 487 -19.75 37.63 -5.75
N GLN A 488 -20.62 37.74 -6.75
CA GLN A 488 -21.35 38.96 -7.09
C GLN A 488 -22.77 38.90 -6.51
N ARG A 489 -23.46 40.06 -6.49
CA ARG A 489 -24.86 40.16 -6.07
C ARG A 489 -25.71 39.07 -6.75
N ALA A 490 -26.55 38.41 -5.96
CA ALA A 490 -27.48 37.36 -6.38
C ALA A 490 -26.86 36.07 -6.98
N GLU A 491 -25.53 35.96 -7.07
CA GLU A 491 -24.91 34.71 -7.53
C GLU A 491 -25.08 33.56 -6.54
N THR A 492 -25.04 32.33 -7.05
CA THR A 492 -24.83 31.13 -6.23
C THR A 492 -23.49 30.52 -6.59
N VAL A 493 -22.56 30.48 -5.63
CA VAL A 493 -21.18 30.04 -5.84
C VAL A 493 -20.79 29.06 -4.75
N PRO A 494 -20.49 27.79 -5.11
CA PRO A 494 -19.88 26.83 -4.22
C PRO A 494 -18.35 26.84 -4.35
N ASN A 495 -17.66 26.43 -3.30
CA ASN A 495 -16.28 25.99 -3.37
C ASN A 495 -16.02 24.90 -2.33
N LEU A 496 -15.35 23.82 -2.72
CA LEU A 496 -14.82 22.86 -1.76
C LEU A 496 -13.69 23.51 -0.97
N ALA A 497 -13.61 23.26 0.34
CA ALA A 497 -12.55 23.75 1.20
C ALA A 497 -12.14 22.65 2.18
N VAL A 498 -10.83 22.59 2.48
CA VAL A 498 -10.33 21.81 3.60
C VAL A 498 -10.07 22.80 4.73
N VAL A 499 -10.95 22.79 5.73
CA VAL A 499 -11.03 23.84 6.75
C VAL A 499 -10.51 23.28 8.08
N PRO A 500 -9.47 23.87 8.70
CA PRO A 500 -9.05 23.48 10.03
C PRO A 500 -10.21 23.57 11.02
N VAL A 501 -10.26 22.68 12.01
CA VAL A 501 -11.27 22.74 13.08
C VAL A 501 -10.65 23.20 14.40
N ALA A 502 -11.45 23.79 15.26
CA ALA A 502 -11.13 23.97 16.67
C ALA A 502 -12.22 23.33 17.54
N PRO A 503 -11.90 22.85 18.75
CA PRO A 503 -12.94 22.48 19.70
C PRO A 503 -13.76 23.72 20.07
N CYS A 504 -15.08 23.56 20.16
CA CYS A 504 -15.96 24.66 20.52
C CYS A 504 -15.95 24.90 22.03
N TRP A 505 -15.51 26.09 22.44
CA TRP A 505 -15.57 26.54 23.83
C TRP A 505 -16.76 27.49 24.06
N GLY A 506 -17.49 27.26 25.16
CA GLY A 506 -18.66 28.04 25.53
C GLY A 506 -19.86 27.80 24.61
N CYS A 507 -20.00 26.58 24.08
CA CYS A 507 -20.98 26.22 23.06
C CYS A 507 -22.13 25.35 23.60
N GLY A 508 -22.28 25.28 24.92
CA GLY A 508 -23.37 24.57 25.58
C GLY A 508 -23.31 23.07 25.30
N SER A 509 -24.36 22.51 24.68
CA SER A 509 -24.38 21.08 24.31
C SER A 509 -23.37 20.71 23.22
N ALA A 510 -22.80 21.69 22.52
CA ALA A 510 -21.75 21.50 21.52
C ALA A 510 -20.34 21.73 22.08
N GLU A 511 -20.16 21.75 23.39
CA GLU A 511 -18.84 21.89 24.02
C GLU A 511 -17.88 20.79 23.54
N ASN A 512 -16.64 21.16 23.20
CA ASN A 512 -15.59 20.29 22.65
C ASN A 512 -15.91 19.64 21.29
N TRP A 513 -17.02 20.01 20.64
CA TRP A 513 -17.25 19.56 19.26
C TRP A 513 -16.23 20.22 18.34
N PRO A 514 -15.70 19.52 17.32
CA PRO A 514 -14.94 20.15 16.27
C PRO A 514 -15.87 21.06 15.46
N VAL A 515 -15.49 22.34 15.33
CA VAL A 515 -16.27 23.35 14.63
C VAL A 515 -15.43 24.10 13.61
N ILE A 516 -16.13 24.67 12.63
CA ILE A 516 -15.61 25.65 11.69
C ILE A 516 -16.41 26.96 11.81
N GLY A 517 -15.81 28.05 11.37
CA GLY A 517 -16.45 29.35 11.18
C GLY A 517 -16.62 29.67 9.69
N VAL A 518 -17.69 30.39 9.34
CA VAL A 518 -17.90 30.97 8.01
C VAL A 518 -18.28 32.45 8.15
N TYR A 519 -17.44 33.32 7.58
CA TYR A 519 -17.52 34.77 7.61
C TYR A 519 -18.01 35.25 6.25
N THR A 520 -18.78 36.34 6.22
CA THR A 520 -19.25 36.96 4.99
C THR A 520 -18.98 38.46 4.95
N MET A 521 -18.47 38.93 3.81
CA MET A 521 -18.25 40.37 3.57
C MET A 521 -19.54 41.11 3.19
N ALA A 522 -20.58 40.40 2.75
CA ALA A 522 -21.88 40.99 2.40
C ALA A 522 -23.01 40.13 2.94
N THR A 523 -24.18 40.73 3.17
CA THR A 523 -25.36 39.99 3.65
C THR A 523 -25.75 38.87 2.67
N THR A 524 -25.64 37.60 3.09
CA THR A 524 -25.65 36.44 2.18
C THR A 524 -26.23 35.19 2.84
N HIS A 525 -26.91 34.32 2.09
CA HIS A 525 -27.21 32.98 2.59
C HIS A 525 -26.00 32.06 2.45
N VAL A 526 -25.75 31.27 3.48
CA VAL A 526 -24.62 30.34 3.55
C VAL A 526 -25.16 28.92 3.66
N ILE A 527 -24.60 28.03 2.86
CA ILE A 527 -24.84 26.60 2.95
C ILE A 527 -23.48 25.92 3.15
N VAL A 528 -23.40 24.99 4.09
CA VAL A 528 -22.20 24.17 4.26
C VAL A 528 -22.59 22.71 4.25
N ASP A 529 -22.02 21.96 3.32
CA ASP A 529 -22.17 20.51 3.21
C ASP A 529 -20.81 19.86 3.53
N ILE A 530 -20.78 18.82 4.35
CA ILE A 530 -19.55 18.08 4.71
C ILE A 530 -19.48 16.75 3.96
N VAL A 531 -18.28 16.35 3.53
CA VAL A 531 -18.03 15.07 2.83
C VAL A 531 -17.00 14.19 3.52
N GLY A 532 -16.29 14.71 4.53
CA GLY A 532 -15.35 13.95 5.33
C GLY A 532 -14.54 14.83 6.26
N PHE A 533 -13.57 14.23 6.96
CA PHE A 533 -12.66 14.93 7.84
C PHE A 533 -11.25 14.31 7.80
N PHE A 534 -10.25 15.08 8.24
CA PHE A 534 -8.91 14.61 8.53
C PHE A 534 -8.70 14.51 10.03
N ASP A 535 -8.10 13.41 10.49
CA ASP A 535 -7.73 13.21 11.90
C ASP A 535 -6.32 13.76 12.21
N ASP A 536 -5.68 13.27 13.28
CA ASP A 536 -4.32 13.60 13.69
C ASP A 536 -3.34 12.43 13.57
N GLY A 537 -3.74 11.38 12.83
CA GLY A 537 -2.96 10.15 12.67
C GLY A 537 -2.99 9.21 13.88
N THR A 538 -3.70 9.56 14.97
CA THR A 538 -3.79 8.73 16.19
C THR A 538 -5.18 8.13 16.43
N TYR A 539 -6.16 8.49 15.59
CA TYR A 539 -7.49 7.89 15.66
C TYR A 539 -7.43 6.42 15.22
N SER A 540 -8.07 5.52 15.96
CA SER A 540 -8.05 4.08 15.70
C SER A 540 -8.92 3.62 14.54
N GLY A 541 -9.67 4.53 13.91
CA GLY A 541 -10.44 4.23 12.69
C GLY A 541 -9.52 4.08 11.47
N ASP A 542 -9.87 3.17 10.58
CA ASP A 542 -9.16 2.95 9.31
C ASP A 542 -9.26 4.19 8.40
N GLY A 543 -8.27 5.07 8.46
CA GLY A 543 -8.22 6.29 7.66
C GLY A 543 -7.54 6.08 6.30
N LEU A 544 -7.94 6.89 5.31
CA LEU A 544 -7.42 6.81 3.95
C LEU A 544 -6.20 7.72 3.74
N ARG A 545 -5.22 7.23 2.96
CA ARG A 545 -4.04 7.98 2.52
C ARG A 545 -4.25 8.56 1.13
N PHE A 546 -3.63 9.68 0.84
CA PHE A 546 -3.70 10.32 -0.48
C PHE A 546 -2.52 9.93 -1.38
N ASP A 547 -2.82 9.55 -2.62
CA ASP A 547 -1.85 9.40 -3.70
C ASP A 547 -2.20 10.40 -4.82
N PRO A 548 -1.40 11.46 -5.01
CA PRO A 548 -1.69 12.46 -6.03
C PRO A 548 -1.39 11.91 -7.42
N VAL A 549 -2.25 12.24 -8.38
CA VAL A 549 -2.06 11.91 -9.80
C VAL A 549 -1.94 13.17 -10.63
N THR A 550 -1.26 13.08 -11.78
CA THR A 550 -1.37 14.14 -12.79
C THR A 550 -2.83 14.23 -13.23
N PRO A 551 -3.45 15.43 -13.30
CA PRO A 551 -4.85 15.59 -13.67
C PRO A 551 -5.22 14.75 -14.90
N THR A 552 -6.11 13.79 -14.70
CA THR A 552 -6.47 12.79 -15.71
C THR A 552 -7.97 12.85 -15.99
N ARG A 553 -8.35 13.16 -17.23
CA ARG A 553 -9.76 13.19 -17.64
C ARG A 553 -10.32 11.78 -17.70
N ILE A 554 -11.40 11.54 -16.95
CA ILE A 554 -12.15 10.28 -16.98
C ILE A 554 -13.53 10.45 -17.61
N VAL A 555 -14.06 11.68 -17.65
CA VAL A 555 -15.32 12.01 -18.32
C VAL A 555 -15.13 13.25 -19.19
N ASP A 556 -15.56 13.14 -20.45
CA ASP A 556 -15.88 14.27 -21.32
C ASP A 556 -17.15 13.93 -22.09
N SER A 557 -18.29 14.41 -21.59
CA SER A 557 -19.57 14.03 -22.17
C SER A 557 -19.85 14.70 -23.52
N ARG A 558 -18.98 15.61 -23.98
CA ARG A 558 -19.02 16.17 -25.33
C ARG A 558 -18.43 15.20 -26.36
N GLU A 559 -17.48 14.38 -25.91
CA GLU A 559 -16.77 13.39 -26.73
C GLU A 559 -17.30 11.95 -26.50
N GLY A 560 -18.25 11.77 -25.58
CA GLY A 560 -18.77 10.46 -25.19
C GLY A 560 -17.81 9.67 -24.28
N GLN A 561 -16.78 10.32 -23.73
CA GLN A 561 -15.85 9.69 -22.81
C GLN A 561 -16.50 9.55 -21.43
N GLY A 562 -16.51 8.33 -20.89
CA GLY A 562 -16.98 8.01 -19.52
C GLY A 562 -18.50 8.03 -19.34
N VAL A 563 -19.20 8.92 -20.05
CA VAL A 563 -20.67 8.99 -20.12
C VAL A 563 -21.10 9.32 -21.56
N PRO A 564 -22.25 8.81 -22.03
CA PRO A 564 -22.60 8.82 -23.46
C PRO A 564 -22.98 10.20 -24.02
N GLY A 565 -23.20 11.20 -23.18
CA GLY A 565 -23.63 12.53 -23.62
C GLY A 565 -23.98 13.47 -22.48
N ALA A 566 -24.53 14.63 -22.83
CA ALA A 566 -25.02 15.61 -21.87
C ALA A 566 -26.02 15.00 -20.86
N LEU A 567 -25.94 15.48 -19.62
CA LEU A 567 -26.85 15.10 -18.55
C LEU A 567 -28.13 15.94 -18.66
N ASN A 568 -29.27 15.28 -18.68
CA ASN A 568 -30.58 15.93 -18.68
C ASN A 568 -31.02 16.29 -17.25
N ALA A 569 -32.11 17.05 -17.15
CA ALA A 569 -32.71 17.39 -15.88
C ALA A 569 -33.19 16.13 -15.14
N GLN A 570 -33.16 16.17 -13.80
CA GLN A 570 -33.59 15.10 -12.91
C GLN A 570 -32.94 13.73 -13.22
N THR A 571 -31.74 13.72 -13.78
CA THR A 571 -31.05 12.49 -14.19
C THR A 571 -29.86 12.24 -13.27
N THR A 572 -29.77 11.01 -12.76
CA THR A 572 -28.56 10.48 -12.11
C THR A 572 -27.78 9.63 -13.11
N THR A 573 -26.53 9.99 -13.35
CA THR A 573 -25.61 9.23 -14.20
C THR A 573 -24.51 8.62 -13.34
N LYS A 574 -24.29 7.31 -13.48
CA LYS A 574 -23.15 6.63 -12.85
C LYS A 574 -21.91 6.82 -13.71
N VAL A 575 -20.82 7.23 -13.09
CA VAL A 575 -19.48 7.30 -13.67
C VAL A 575 -18.64 6.19 -13.04
N THR A 576 -18.00 5.37 -13.86
CA THR A 576 -17.06 4.34 -13.39
C THR A 576 -15.63 4.82 -13.58
N ALA A 577 -14.85 4.86 -12.50
CA ALA A 577 -13.44 5.21 -12.56
C ALA A 577 -12.63 4.10 -13.26
N PRO A 578 -11.85 4.43 -14.29
CA PRO A 578 -11.04 3.44 -15.01
C PRO A 578 -9.85 2.96 -14.16
N ALA A 579 -9.37 1.74 -14.40
CA ALA A 579 -8.27 1.14 -13.64
C ALA A 579 -6.99 2.01 -13.61
N GLY A 580 -6.73 2.81 -14.66
CA GLY A 580 -5.55 3.68 -14.74
C GLY A 580 -5.50 4.81 -13.72
N VAL A 581 -6.65 5.22 -13.14
CA VAL A 581 -6.69 6.22 -12.06
C VAL A 581 -6.87 5.60 -10.67
N LEU A 582 -7.12 4.29 -10.61
CA LEU A 582 -7.25 3.52 -9.38
C LEU A 582 -5.90 2.95 -8.95
N ASP A 583 -5.77 2.68 -7.65
CA ASP A 583 -4.49 2.29 -7.07
C ASP A 583 -3.84 1.10 -7.79
N THR A 584 -2.59 1.33 -8.22
CA THR A 584 -1.71 0.34 -8.85
C THR A 584 -0.70 -0.23 -7.85
N LYS A 585 -0.66 0.31 -6.63
CA LYS A 585 0.26 0.00 -5.53
C LYS A 585 -0.44 -0.85 -4.49
N GLY A 586 -1.24 -1.82 -4.92
CA GLY A 586 -1.85 -2.90 -4.12
C GLY A 586 -2.76 -2.50 -2.94
N GLY A 587 -3.05 -1.22 -2.72
CA GLY A 587 -4.15 -0.75 -1.89
C GLY A 587 -5.47 -0.69 -2.66
N GLN A 588 -6.57 -0.43 -1.95
CA GLN A 588 -7.88 -0.23 -2.55
C GLN A 588 -8.23 1.26 -2.49
N THR A 589 -8.46 1.90 -3.64
CA THR A 589 -8.93 3.30 -3.72
C THR A 589 -10.37 3.42 -3.26
N TYR A 590 -10.68 4.05 -2.13
CA TYR A 590 -12.05 4.21 -1.61
C TYR A 590 -12.69 5.54 -1.97
N SER A 591 -11.90 6.57 -2.26
CA SER A 591 -12.40 7.89 -2.61
C SER A 591 -11.48 8.56 -3.64
N LEU A 592 -12.03 9.49 -4.41
CA LEU A 592 -11.31 10.26 -5.42
C LEU A 592 -11.38 11.75 -5.10
N ALA A 593 -10.26 12.45 -5.31
CA ALA A 593 -10.23 13.90 -5.42
C ALA A 593 -10.36 14.28 -6.90
N LEU A 594 -11.38 15.07 -7.21
CA LEU A 594 -11.82 15.39 -8.56
C LEU A 594 -11.84 16.91 -8.76
N ASN A 595 -11.66 17.33 -10.01
CA ASN A 595 -12.24 18.57 -10.50
C ASN A 595 -13.41 18.22 -11.41
N VAL A 596 -14.62 18.60 -10.99
CA VAL A 596 -15.84 18.38 -11.77
C VAL A 596 -16.19 19.70 -12.44
N THR A 597 -16.50 19.67 -13.74
CA THR A 597 -16.81 20.86 -14.53
C THR A 597 -18.12 20.67 -15.29
N ALA A 598 -19.07 21.57 -15.06
CA ALA A 598 -20.28 21.69 -15.86
C ALA A 598 -20.03 22.64 -17.04
N VAL A 599 -20.34 22.17 -18.25
CA VAL A 599 -20.12 22.88 -19.51
C VAL A 599 -21.48 23.08 -20.20
N ASP A 600 -21.71 24.28 -20.74
CA ASP A 600 -22.93 24.67 -21.45
C ASP A 600 -24.25 24.33 -20.74
N PRO A 601 -24.43 24.71 -19.46
CA PRO A 601 -25.72 24.54 -18.80
C PRO A 601 -26.82 25.35 -19.47
N THR A 602 -28.01 24.76 -19.65
CA THR A 602 -29.17 25.44 -20.25
C THR A 602 -30.11 26.08 -19.23
N ALA A 603 -29.91 25.84 -17.94
CA ALA A 603 -30.68 26.43 -16.84
C ALA A 603 -29.81 26.53 -15.59
N ASP A 604 -30.21 27.39 -14.65
CA ASP A 604 -29.65 27.36 -13.29
C ASP A 604 -29.93 26.00 -12.67
N THR A 605 -28.89 25.34 -12.18
CA THR A 605 -28.99 23.97 -11.66
C THR A 605 -28.00 23.73 -10.53
N PHE A 606 -28.04 22.55 -9.94
CA PHE A 606 -26.98 22.05 -9.10
C PHE A 606 -26.62 20.62 -9.47
N LEU A 607 -25.36 20.26 -9.23
CA LEU A 607 -24.89 18.89 -9.31
C LEU A 607 -24.65 18.31 -7.92
N THR A 608 -25.06 17.06 -7.71
CA THR A 608 -24.72 16.27 -6.51
C THR A 608 -23.86 15.08 -6.93
N VAL A 609 -22.79 14.82 -6.19
CA VAL A 609 -21.83 13.73 -6.45
C VAL A 609 -21.67 12.87 -5.19
N TRP A 610 -21.88 11.55 -5.30
CA TRP A 610 -21.81 10.62 -4.17
C TRP A 610 -21.44 9.20 -4.63
N PRO A 611 -20.93 8.31 -3.76
CA PRO A 611 -20.59 6.94 -4.15
C PRO A 611 -21.80 6.18 -4.69
N SER A 612 -21.59 5.35 -5.72
CA SER A 612 -22.65 4.48 -6.25
C SER A 612 -22.74 3.18 -5.47
N GLU A 613 -23.90 2.51 -5.53
CA GLU A 613 -24.05 1.11 -5.09
C GLU A 613 -23.69 0.85 -3.62
N ILE A 614 -23.81 1.87 -2.77
CA ILE A 614 -23.72 1.70 -1.32
C ILE A 614 -25.11 1.34 -0.79
N PRO A 615 -25.32 0.16 -0.19
CA PRO A 615 -26.61 -0.24 0.34
C PRO A 615 -27.17 0.79 1.33
N GLY A 616 -28.42 1.20 1.14
CA GLY A 616 -29.10 2.18 2.01
C GLY A 616 -28.68 3.65 1.83
N LEU A 617 -27.72 3.95 0.96
CA LEU A 617 -27.34 5.33 0.66
C LEU A 617 -28.17 5.89 -0.50
N GLU A 618 -29.19 6.66 -0.16
CA GLU A 618 -29.95 7.45 -1.14
C GLU A 618 -29.16 8.68 -1.61
N LYS A 619 -29.65 9.33 -2.69
CA LYS A 619 -29.07 10.58 -3.20
C LYS A 619 -29.06 11.64 -2.08
N PRO A 620 -27.89 12.13 -1.66
CA PRO A 620 -27.84 13.18 -0.65
C PRO A 620 -28.50 14.48 -1.11
N TRP A 621 -28.99 15.27 -0.17
CA TRP A 621 -29.53 16.61 -0.42
C TRP A 621 -28.45 17.69 -0.30
N VAL A 622 -27.30 17.47 -0.91
CA VAL A 622 -26.16 18.42 -0.96
C VAL A 622 -25.92 18.87 -2.39
N SER A 623 -25.30 20.03 -2.58
CA SER A 623 -24.84 20.48 -3.91
C SER A 623 -23.34 20.60 -3.92
N ASN A 624 -22.68 20.03 -4.92
CA ASN A 624 -21.26 20.20 -5.18
C ASN A 624 -21.04 21.39 -6.13
N LEU A 625 -21.81 21.48 -7.22
CA LEU A 625 -21.71 22.58 -8.18
C LEU A 625 -23.05 23.30 -8.30
N ASN A 626 -23.02 24.58 -8.63
CA ASN A 626 -24.20 25.38 -8.97
C ASN A 626 -23.99 26.08 -10.34
N PRO A 627 -24.14 25.37 -11.47
CA PRO A 627 -23.93 25.93 -12.80
C PRO A 627 -25.05 26.90 -13.22
N HIS A 628 -24.66 27.89 -14.02
CA HIS A 628 -25.55 28.94 -14.56
C HIS A 628 -25.34 29.07 -16.09
N PRO A 629 -26.40 29.34 -16.88
CA PRO A 629 -26.29 29.49 -18.32
C PRO A 629 -25.21 30.47 -18.77
N GLY A 630 -24.45 30.09 -19.81
CA GLY A 630 -23.37 30.91 -20.36
C GLY A 630 -22.06 30.90 -19.55
N LYS A 631 -21.98 30.09 -18.47
CA LYS A 631 -20.77 29.95 -17.65
C LYS A 631 -20.35 28.48 -17.54
N VAL A 632 -19.09 28.21 -17.85
CA VAL A 632 -18.44 26.94 -17.48
C VAL A 632 -18.10 27.00 -16.00
N THR A 633 -18.63 26.05 -15.22
CA THR A 633 -18.52 26.06 -13.76
C THR A 633 -17.73 24.85 -13.28
N PRO A 634 -16.47 25.01 -12.86
CA PRO A 634 -15.71 23.99 -12.16
C PRO A 634 -15.94 24.06 -10.64
N ASN A 635 -15.79 22.94 -9.96
CA ASN A 635 -15.54 22.89 -8.53
C ASN A 635 -14.72 21.64 -8.19
N ALA A 636 -13.84 21.73 -7.19
CA ALA A 636 -13.25 20.55 -6.59
C ALA A 636 -14.33 19.69 -5.91
N VAL A 637 -14.18 18.37 -6.00
CA VAL A 637 -15.10 17.40 -5.39
C VAL A 637 -14.28 16.25 -4.81
N VAL A 638 -14.54 15.90 -3.55
CA VAL A 638 -14.06 14.64 -2.97
C VAL A 638 -15.26 13.72 -2.81
N THR A 639 -15.18 12.51 -3.37
CA THR A 639 -16.29 11.56 -3.35
C THR A 639 -15.80 10.13 -3.21
N GLY A 640 -16.50 9.34 -2.40
CA GLY A 640 -16.29 7.90 -2.32
C GLY A 640 -16.61 7.21 -3.64
N ILE A 641 -16.09 6.00 -3.85
CA ILE A 641 -16.47 5.12 -4.96
C ILE A 641 -17.02 3.79 -4.44
N GLY A 642 -18.04 3.28 -5.13
CA GLY A 642 -18.72 2.03 -4.82
C GLY A 642 -17.92 0.77 -5.15
N PRO A 643 -18.47 -0.42 -4.89
CA PRO A 643 -17.84 -1.71 -5.15
C PRO A 643 -17.42 -1.91 -6.62
N SER A 644 -18.11 -1.30 -7.58
CA SER A 644 -17.75 -1.35 -9.01
C SER A 644 -16.91 -0.14 -9.48
N ASN A 645 -16.22 0.53 -8.55
CA ASN A 645 -15.43 1.75 -8.77
C ASN A 645 -16.27 2.94 -9.28
N GLY A 646 -17.57 2.96 -8.96
CA GLY A 646 -18.51 3.96 -9.46
C GLY A 646 -18.85 5.07 -8.47
N PHE A 647 -19.17 6.25 -9.00
CA PHE A 647 -19.87 7.32 -8.28
C PHE A 647 -21.01 7.86 -9.14
N ASN A 648 -22.02 8.43 -8.50
CA ASN A 648 -23.18 9.03 -9.14
C ASN A 648 -22.99 10.54 -9.31
N VAL A 649 -23.50 11.09 -10.41
CA VAL A 649 -23.65 12.52 -10.65
C VAL A 649 -25.11 12.80 -11.00
N PHE A 650 -25.78 13.61 -10.18
CA PHE A 650 -27.15 14.04 -10.41
C PHE A 650 -27.16 15.46 -10.96
N ASN A 651 -27.94 15.71 -12.01
CA ASN A 651 -28.26 17.05 -12.48
C ASN A 651 -29.73 17.39 -12.15
N HIS A 652 -29.96 18.50 -11.47
CA HIS A 652 -31.30 18.90 -11.04
C HIS A 652 -32.16 19.46 -12.19
N ALA A 653 -31.68 20.48 -12.88
CA ALA A 653 -32.42 21.22 -13.89
C ALA A 653 -31.59 21.42 -15.17
N GLY A 654 -32.29 21.70 -16.28
CA GLY A 654 -31.68 21.94 -17.58
C GLY A 654 -30.87 20.75 -18.11
N ARG A 655 -30.10 21.02 -19.16
CA ARG A 655 -29.13 20.10 -19.77
C ARG A 655 -27.74 20.69 -19.63
N LEU A 656 -26.73 19.86 -19.42
CA LEU A 656 -25.32 20.28 -19.40
C LEU A 656 -24.40 19.16 -19.84
N HIS A 657 -23.21 19.52 -20.31
CA HIS A 657 -22.10 18.61 -20.48
C HIS A 657 -21.29 18.49 -19.19
N LEU A 658 -20.78 17.29 -18.93
CA LEU A 658 -20.01 16.96 -17.75
C LEU A 658 -18.58 16.66 -18.16
N VAL A 659 -17.62 17.28 -17.48
CA VAL A 659 -16.20 16.93 -17.54
C VAL A 659 -15.75 16.58 -16.13
N VAL A 660 -15.01 15.49 -15.98
CA VAL A 660 -14.44 15.06 -14.69
C VAL A 660 -12.97 14.71 -14.88
N ASP A 661 -12.12 15.40 -14.14
CA ASP A 661 -10.69 15.16 -14.07
C ASP A 661 -10.32 14.67 -12.67
N VAL A 662 -9.56 13.57 -12.57
CA VAL A 662 -9.05 13.03 -11.30
C VAL A 662 -7.70 13.66 -11.00
N VAL A 663 -7.55 14.25 -9.80
CA VAL A 663 -6.30 14.88 -9.34
C VAL A 663 -5.60 14.08 -8.22
N GLY A 664 -6.31 13.13 -7.62
CA GLY A 664 -5.71 12.15 -6.71
C GLY A 664 -6.72 11.13 -6.23
N ARG A 665 -6.22 10.16 -5.48
CA ARG A 665 -6.99 9.04 -4.95
C ARG A 665 -6.69 8.83 -3.48
N TYR A 666 -7.73 8.49 -2.73
CA TYR A 666 -7.63 8.09 -1.33
C TYR A 666 -7.73 6.57 -1.24
N TYR A 667 -6.71 5.93 -0.66
CA TYR A 667 -6.58 4.49 -0.61
C TYR A 667 -6.31 3.97 0.80
N PHE A 668 -6.58 2.67 0.98
CA PHE A 668 -6.32 1.94 2.22
C PHE A 668 -5.68 0.59 1.91
N HIS A 669 -4.75 0.15 2.76
CA HIS A 669 -4.14 -1.18 2.67
C HIS A 669 -4.94 -2.17 3.51
N ALA A 670 -5.67 -3.06 2.85
CA ALA A 670 -6.51 -4.03 3.54
C ALA A 670 -5.69 -4.98 4.44
N PRO A 671 -6.18 -5.33 5.65
CA PRO A 671 -5.66 -6.45 6.42
C PRO A 671 -5.74 -7.76 5.64
N SER A 672 -4.78 -8.67 5.88
CA SER A 672 -4.85 -10.04 5.38
C SER A 672 -6.15 -10.72 5.83
N GLY A 673 -6.87 -11.32 4.88
CA GLY A 673 -8.14 -12.01 5.13
C GLY A 673 -9.40 -11.12 5.16
N SER A 674 -9.29 -9.81 4.97
CA SER A 674 -10.47 -8.93 4.88
C SER A 674 -11.16 -9.02 3.51
N ALA A 675 -12.50 -9.02 3.50
CA ALA A 675 -13.27 -8.91 2.27
C ALA A 675 -13.03 -7.55 1.58
N LEU A 676 -12.96 -7.57 0.25
CA LEU A 676 -12.90 -6.38 -0.60
C LEU A 676 -14.09 -5.46 -0.29
N ARG A 677 -13.80 -4.23 0.16
CA ARG A 677 -14.76 -3.09 0.17
C ARG A 677 -16.16 -3.42 0.70
N SER A 678 -16.27 -4.07 1.86
CA SER A 678 -17.50 -3.97 2.64
C SER A 678 -17.70 -2.48 3.00
N PRO A 679 -18.89 -1.88 2.84
CA PRO A 679 -19.21 -0.59 3.44
C PRO A 679 -19.15 -0.78 4.97
N GLY A 680 -17.95 -0.63 5.55
CA GLY A 680 -17.65 -1.12 6.88
C GLY A 680 -16.22 -0.91 7.37
N ALA A 681 -15.33 -0.25 6.60
CA ALA A 681 -14.27 0.52 7.27
C ALA A 681 -15.03 1.57 8.10
N SER A 682 -14.82 1.59 9.41
CA SER A 682 -15.62 2.30 10.41
C SER A 682 -15.59 3.82 10.21
N VAL A 683 -16.29 4.30 9.17
CA VAL A 683 -16.59 5.71 8.98
C VAL A 683 -17.40 6.13 10.20
N PRO A 684 -16.88 7.02 11.06
CA PRO A 684 -17.60 7.41 12.26
C PRO A 684 -18.89 8.09 11.82
N ALA A 685 -20.01 7.40 12.03
CA ALA A 685 -21.30 8.00 11.86
C ALA A 685 -21.44 9.06 12.97
N PRO A 686 -21.86 10.27 12.63
CA PRO A 686 -22.08 11.30 13.64
C PRO A 686 -23.35 10.97 14.45
N ASP A 687 -23.26 11.05 15.77
CA ASP A 687 -24.35 10.68 16.69
C ASP A 687 -25.44 11.75 16.83
N ALA A 688 -25.15 12.97 16.37
CA ALA A 688 -26.09 14.08 16.45
C ALA A 688 -26.24 14.80 15.10
N GLY A 689 -27.41 15.43 14.95
CA GLY A 689 -27.65 16.41 13.90
C GLY A 689 -26.66 17.58 14.00
N PRO A 690 -26.43 18.29 12.90
CA PRO A 690 -25.54 19.45 12.92
C PRO A 690 -26.08 20.55 13.84
N VAL A 691 -25.17 21.34 14.42
CA VAL A 691 -25.52 22.48 15.27
C VAL A 691 -25.01 23.77 14.63
N ALA A 692 -25.88 24.78 14.58
CA ALA A 692 -25.50 26.16 14.29
C ALA A 692 -25.27 26.91 15.61
N ILE A 693 -24.09 27.51 15.78
CA ILE A 693 -23.60 28.07 17.06
C ILE A 693 -23.64 29.61 17.01
N GLY A 694 -24.78 30.13 16.54
CA GLY A 694 -25.14 31.56 16.53
C GLY A 694 -24.39 32.43 15.51
N TYR A 695 -24.85 33.69 15.41
CA TYR A 695 -24.20 34.76 14.64
C TYR A 695 -23.40 35.67 15.55
N LYS A 696 -22.19 36.03 15.11
CA LYS A 696 -21.33 36.99 15.81
C LYS A 696 -20.76 38.00 14.82
N ALA A 697 -20.62 39.25 15.26
CA ALA A 697 -19.90 40.26 14.50
C ALA A 697 -18.40 39.89 14.51
N ALA A 698 -17.73 40.04 13.37
CA ALA A 698 -16.28 40.02 13.32
C ALA A 698 -15.74 41.33 13.91
N ALA A 699 -14.71 41.23 14.75
CA ALA A 699 -14.05 42.36 15.41
C ALA A 699 -13.16 43.16 14.45
#